data_AF-A0A2A3MPG5-F1
#
_entry.id   AF-A0A2A3MPG5-F1
#
_cell.length_a   1.000
_cell.length_b   1.000
_cell.length_c   1.000
_cell.angle_alpha   90.00
_cell.angle_beta   90.00
_cell.angle_gamma   90.00
#
_symmetry.space_group_name_H-M   'P 1'
#
loop_
_entity.id
_entity.type
_entity.pdbx_description
1 polymer ?
#
loop_
_entity_poly.entity_id
_entity_poly.type
_entity_poly.pdbx_seq_one_letter_code
_entity_poly.pdbx_strand_id
1 'polypeptide(L)'
;MTDLFHAANRADREAARQLLPHLSSGQPVTRRRINEAMVAAYGGSDAEGRWTQRESFEVLEHALALHIRALDRTLTSLCDVRPIIDLAGRLPTQTVRSEEQIEWQQFSTPVDIGAVAVLLANVQPDDIILEPSAGNALLVAQLGRHQALHLNELDPVRRGRLADVFPYAVITGHDGATLNSSLGNAERPTLIIMNPPFSRSLGRGADDYAAVRHLQAALRRLRPGGRLVAIMPDWFGPSARMRDQYETVLREVTVRTAIRLEKCYLKHGTSIAVRLFVIDKLPGKAAPAVIQRSSVSELLDALVIHERAPARRDLPAPTPKRSSGVSMFRAVKSSRPEPRPYHGPVRNDVLPVDYTKLDTPAPLLDQTGVYLPYRPSRIVFAKAGEHPTALVESVAMGSIPAPIPDYVPRLPERTVAERLLSASQLETVIYAGHAWSQTIPGRFKPNKEGVGLTLAEDGDAYRTGFFLGDGTGAGKGRQIAACILDNWLQGRRRNIWVTKNAPLLEDARRDWTALGGLSGDIQPVSNWKIDEPIKLDQGVLLVTYPTLRSLRGEHSRLKQITDWAGADYEGVIAFDEAHEMGGVAGGEGALGAKEGSQQGICGVLLQNHLPSARVLYASATGASDINNLAYAVRLGLWGPETAFADREQFISSIRKGGIAAMELVARDLKATGLYMARALSFAGVEYDILKHELTPAQIEIYDTYADAWSIIHQNMERALELTAVVDGLENATLNSGAKVSARSRFESTKQRFFGQVLLSMKLPTVISAAQQHLENGQSVVMQLVTTAESILDRRLGALSPDERADLEIDLSPREYV
;
A
#
# COMPACT_ATOMS: atom_id res chain seq x y z
N MET A 1 -22.43 41.99 2.63
CA MET A 1 -21.68 40.73 2.39
C MET A 1 -22.66 39.69 1.90
N THR A 2 -22.83 39.58 0.58
CA THR A 2 -23.46 38.41 -0.04
C THR A 2 -22.49 37.25 0.11
N ASP A 3 -22.89 36.29 0.93
CA ASP A 3 -22.20 35.08 1.33
C ASP A 3 -21.41 34.40 0.18
N LEU A 4 -20.11 34.19 0.38
CA LEU A 4 -19.20 33.49 -0.52
C LEU A 4 -19.71 32.07 -0.86
N PHE A 5 -20.40 31.41 0.08
CA PHE A 5 -21.01 30.10 -0.14
C PHE A 5 -22.18 30.15 -1.14
N HIS A 6 -22.91 31.26 -1.21
CA HIS A 6 -23.98 31.46 -2.21
C HIS A 6 -23.44 31.80 -3.61
N ALA A 7 -22.22 32.31 -3.72
CA ALA A 7 -21.55 32.53 -5.01
C ALA A 7 -21.00 31.23 -5.58
N ALA A 8 -20.29 30.42 -4.78
CA ALA A 8 -19.76 29.11 -5.18
C ALA A 8 -20.86 28.14 -5.62
N ASN A 9 -21.96 28.04 -4.85
CA ASN A 9 -23.12 27.22 -5.22
C ASN A 9 -23.78 27.62 -6.56
N ARG A 10 -23.65 28.89 -6.98
CA ARG A 10 -24.15 29.34 -8.28
C ARG A 10 -23.20 28.96 -9.41
N ALA A 11 -21.89 29.06 -9.20
CA ALA A 11 -20.88 28.66 -10.18
C ALA A 11 -20.94 27.14 -10.47
N ASP A 12 -21.07 26.31 -9.43
CA ASP A 12 -21.25 24.85 -9.57
C ASP A 12 -22.42 24.47 -10.48
N ARG A 13 -23.58 25.08 -10.24
CA ARG A 13 -24.81 24.79 -11.01
C ARG A 13 -24.68 25.27 -12.45
N GLU A 14 -24.01 26.39 -12.66
CA GLU A 14 -23.75 26.93 -14.00
C GLU A 14 -22.81 26.02 -14.78
N ALA A 15 -21.67 25.63 -14.19
CA ALA A 15 -20.74 24.69 -14.80
C ALA A 15 -21.42 23.35 -15.10
N ALA A 16 -22.23 22.82 -14.19
CA ALA A 16 -22.96 21.57 -14.41
C ALA A 16 -23.94 21.67 -15.59
N ARG A 17 -24.66 22.79 -15.74
CA ARG A 17 -25.56 23.03 -16.88
C ARG A 17 -24.82 23.09 -18.21
N GLN A 18 -23.63 23.69 -18.24
CA GLN A 18 -22.79 23.75 -19.44
C GLN A 18 -22.30 22.36 -19.88
N LEU A 19 -22.23 21.38 -18.98
CA LEU A 19 -21.87 20.00 -19.30
C LEU A 19 -23.02 19.15 -19.86
N LEU A 20 -24.28 19.52 -19.65
CA LEU A 20 -25.45 18.73 -20.07
C LEU A 20 -25.52 18.47 -21.60
N PRO A 21 -25.24 19.45 -22.49
CA PRO A 21 -25.21 19.18 -23.93
C PRO A 21 -24.15 18.15 -24.32
N HIS A 22 -22.99 18.16 -23.63
CA HIS A 22 -21.91 17.21 -23.90
C HIS A 22 -22.27 15.79 -23.47
N LEU A 23 -22.91 15.62 -22.31
CA LEU A 23 -23.41 14.31 -21.86
C LEU A 23 -24.42 13.71 -22.86
N SER A 24 -25.28 14.58 -23.43
CA SER A 24 -26.32 14.23 -24.41
C SER A 24 -25.78 13.93 -25.82
N SER A 25 -24.58 14.43 -26.17
CA SER A 25 -24.05 14.40 -27.54
C SER A 25 -23.61 13.02 -28.07
N GLY A 26 -23.60 11.98 -27.22
CA GLY A 26 -23.03 10.67 -27.57
C GLY A 26 -21.50 10.63 -27.66
N GLN A 27 -20.80 11.78 -27.61
CA GLN A 27 -19.35 11.86 -27.68
C GLN A 27 -18.68 11.66 -26.30
N PRO A 28 -17.39 11.28 -26.26
CA PRO A 28 -16.60 11.31 -25.03
C PRO A 28 -16.57 12.70 -24.38
N VAL A 29 -16.75 12.76 -23.07
CA VAL A 29 -16.56 13.99 -22.30
C VAL A 29 -15.09 14.04 -21.88
N THR A 30 -14.36 15.02 -22.40
CA THR A 30 -12.93 15.16 -22.10
C THR A 30 -12.71 16.06 -20.89
N ARG A 31 -11.58 15.88 -20.20
CA ARG A 31 -11.17 16.78 -19.11
C ARG A 31 -11.10 18.23 -19.55
N ARG A 32 -10.67 18.48 -20.79
CA ARG A 32 -10.67 19.81 -21.40
C ARG A 32 -12.04 20.48 -21.37
N ARG A 33 -13.11 19.77 -21.79
CA ARG A 33 -14.48 20.30 -21.77
C ARG A 33 -14.97 20.59 -20.36
N ILE A 34 -14.59 19.77 -19.39
CA ILE A 34 -14.90 20.00 -17.97
C ILE A 34 -14.22 21.29 -17.50
N ASN A 35 -12.93 21.46 -17.77
CA ASN A 35 -12.19 22.65 -17.38
C ASN A 35 -12.73 23.91 -18.08
N GLU A 36 -13.12 23.84 -19.35
CA GLU A 36 -13.77 24.95 -20.06
C GLU A 36 -15.07 25.40 -19.37
N ALA A 37 -15.93 24.45 -18.96
CA ALA A 37 -17.16 24.75 -18.22
C ALA A 37 -16.87 25.34 -16.82
N MET A 38 -15.85 24.83 -16.13
CA MET A 38 -15.43 25.37 -14.83
C MET A 38 -14.91 26.79 -14.96
N VAL A 39 -14.00 27.06 -15.91
CA VAL A 39 -13.44 28.41 -16.15
C VAL A 39 -14.53 29.42 -16.48
N ALA A 40 -15.49 29.03 -17.33
CA ALA A 40 -16.60 29.91 -17.69
C ALA A 40 -17.50 30.26 -16.50
N ALA A 41 -17.76 29.30 -15.60
CA ALA A 41 -18.64 29.51 -14.45
C ALA A 41 -17.96 30.18 -13.25
N TYR A 42 -16.69 29.85 -13.01
CA TYR A 42 -15.90 30.35 -11.87
C TYR A 42 -15.10 31.63 -12.18
N GLY A 43 -15.03 32.03 -13.46
CA GLY A 43 -14.38 33.26 -13.90
C GLY A 43 -12.85 33.23 -13.79
N GLY A 44 -12.23 32.05 -13.87
CA GLY A 44 -10.77 31.85 -13.87
C GLY A 44 -10.37 30.38 -13.75
N SER A 45 -9.07 30.10 -13.83
CA SER A 45 -8.52 28.73 -13.87
C SER A 45 -8.26 28.12 -12.48
N ASP A 46 -8.02 26.81 -12.44
CA ASP A 46 -7.55 26.11 -11.23
C ASP A 46 -6.13 26.54 -10.82
N ALA A 47 -5.29 26.90 -11.79
CA ALA A 47 -3.97 27.49 -11.55
C ALA A 47 -4.04 28.87 -10.83
N GLU A 48 -5.15 29.60 -10.97
CA GLU A 48 -5.42 30.85 -10.26
C GLU A 48 -6.09 30.63 -8.89
N GLY A 49 -6.29 29.37 -8.47
CA GLY A 49 -6.93 29.01 -7.21
C GLY A 49 -8.45 29.27 -7.17
N ARG A 50 -9.11 29.42 -8.33
CA ARG A 50 -10.57 29.68 -8.40
C ARG A 50 -11.43 28.45 -8.11
N TRP A 51 -10.88 27.28 -8.39
CA TRP A 51 -11.46 25.96 -8.16
C TRP A 51 -10.34 24.92 -8.21
N THR A 52 -10.61 23.70 -7.79
CA THR A 52 -9.67 22.58 -7.75
C THR A 52 -10.07 21.51 -8.76
N GLN A 53 -9.09 20.75 -9.25
CA GLN A 53 -9.40 19.64 -10.16
C GLN A 53 -10.35 18.59 -9.54
N ARG A 54 -10.44 18.50 -8.20
CA ARG A 54 -11.42 17.64 -7.55
C ARG A 54 -12.84 18.20 -7.69
N GLU A 55 -13.04 19.48 -7.45
CA GLU A 55 -14.35 20.14 -7.60
C GLU A 55 -14.90 19.98 -9.02
N SER A 56 -14.05 20.00 -10.05
CA SER A 56 -14.51 19.79 -11.42
C SER A 56 -15.06 18.38 -11.68
N PHE A 57 -14.52 17.35 -11.00
CA PHE A 57 -15.10 16.01 -11.04
C PHE A 57 -16.41 15.91 -10.27
N GLU A 58 -16.55 16.63 -9.15
CA GLU A 58 -17.81 16.67 -8.42
C GLU A 58 -18.91 17.41 -9.18
N VAL A 59 -18.56 18.48 -9.91
CA VAL A 59 -19.47 19.17 -10.82
C VAL A 59 -19.86 18.27 -11.99
N LEU A 60 -18.93 17.46 -12.52
CA LEU A 60 -19.26 16.44 -13.52
C LEU A 60 -20.26 15.41 -12.95
N GLU A 61 -20.06 14.94 -11.72
CA GLU A 61 -20.99 14.03 -11.05
C GLU A 61 -22.38 14.69 -10.86
N HIS A 62 -22.44 15.96 -10.45
CA HIS A 62 -23.68 16.71 -10.36
C HIS A 62 -24.39 16.83 -11.72
N ALA A 63 -23.65 17.19 -12.77
CA ALA A 63 -24.16 17.26 -14.14
C ALA A 63 -24.68 15.91 -14.64
N LEU A 64 -24.00 14.82 -14.26
CA LEU A 64 -24.41 13.47 -14.61
C LEU A 64 -25.72 13.07 -13.93
N ALA A 65 -25.89 13.41 -12.66
CA ALA A 65 -27.14 13.19 -11.93
C ALA A 65 -28.30 13.97 -12.56
N LEU A 66 -28.09 15.26 -12.88
CA LEU A 66 -29.05 16.09 -13.61
C LEU A 66 -29.43 15.51 -14.98
N HIS A 67 -28.43 15.11 -15.78
CA HIS A 67 -28.65 14.53 -17.10
C HIS A 67 -29.51 13.26 -17.01
N ILE A 68 -29.19 12.36 -16.07
CA ILE A 68 -29.91 11.11 -15.90
C ILE A 68 -31.35 11.35 -15.43
N ARG A 69 -31.58 12.30 -14.51
CA ARG A 69 -32.93 12.68 -14.08
C ARG A 69 -33.75 13.28 -15.22
N ALA A 70 -33.11 14.08 -16.08
CA ALA A 70 -33.78 14.69 -17.22
C ALA A 70 -34.18 13.69 -18.32
N LEU A 71 -33.54 12.51 -18.40
CA LEU A 71 -33.92 11.47 -19.35
C LEU A 71 -35.31 10.87 -19.05
N ASP A 72 -35.80 11.01 -17.81
CA ASP A 72 -37.07 10.46 -17.29
C ASP A 72 -37.31 8.98 -17.69
N ARG A 73 -36.22 8.20 -17.76
CA ARG A 73 -36.26 6.78 -18.11
C ARG A 73 -36.39 5.95 -16.85
N THR A 74 -37.47 5.19 -16.75
CA THR A 74 -37.60 4.15 -15.73
C THR A 74 -36.86 2.90 -16.22
N LEU A 75 -35.89 2.42 -15.44
CA LEU A 75 -35.23 1.15 -15.71
C LEU A 75 -36.22 0.00 -15.38
N THR A 76 -36.54 -0.82 -16.37
CA THR A 76 -37.50 -1.93 -16.23
C THR A 76 -36.85 -3.29 -16.44
N SER A 77 -35.72 -3.32 -17.14
CA SER A 77 -34.97 -4.53 -17.47
C SER A 77 -33.47 -4.28 -17.41
N LEU A 78 -32.69 -5.35 -17.24
CA LEU A 78 -31.22 -5.30 -17.25
C LEU A 78 -30.65 -4.80 -18.58
N CYS A 79 -31.39 -4.93 -19.69
CA CYS A 79 -30.99 -4.33 -20.98
C CYS A 79 -30.94 -2.81 -20.94
N ASP A 80 -31.74 -2.17 -20.06
CA ASP A 80 -31.82 -0.71 -19.93
C ASP A 80 -30.55 -0.12 -19.28
N VAL A 81 -29.68 -0.96 -18.72
CA VAL A 81 -28.40 -0.55 -18.13
C VAL A 81 -27.33 -0.30 -19.20
N ARG A 82 -27.42 -0.92 -20.38
CA ARG A 82 -26.39 -0.79 -21.44
C ARG A 82 -26.12 0.67 -21.84
N PRO A 83 -27.14 1.52 -22.09
CA PRO A 83 -26.90 2.94 -22.36
C PRO A 83 -26.21 3.69 -21.21
N ILE A 84 -26.39 3.25 -19.96
CA ILE A 84 -25.73 3.85 -18.78
C ILE A 84 -24.26 3.41 -18.70
N ILE A 85 -23.96 2.14 -19.03
CA ILE A 85 -22.58 1.66 -19.19
C ILE A 85 -21.86 2.46 -20.28
N ASP A 86 -22.51 2.69 -21.42
CA ASP A 86 -21.95 3.48 -22.52
C ASP A 86 -21.73 4.94 -22.11
N LEU A 87 -22.65 5.52 -21.33
CA LEU A 87 -22.48 6.85 -20.75
C LEU A 87 -21.28 6.89 -19.79
N ALA A 88 -21.16 5.93 -18.86
CA ALA A 88 -20.04 5.85 -17.92
C ALA A 88 -18.70 5.65 -18.63
N GLY A 89 -18.67 4.85 -19.70
CA GLY A 89 -17.47 4.60 -20.51
C GLY A 89 -16.93 5.86 -21.20
N ARG A 90 -17.82 6.79 -21.56
CA ARG A 90 -17.50 8.09 -22.20
C ARG A 90 -16.96 9.15 -21.25
N LEU A 91 -17.07 8.96 -19.93
CA LEU A 91 -16.56 9.89 -18.94
C LEU A 91 -15.03 9.80 -18.80
N PRO A 92 -14.35 10.89 -18.44
CA PRO A 92 -12.92 10.83 -18.14
C PRO A 92 -12.69 10.09 -16.83
N THR A 93 -11.49 9.55 -16.65
CA THR A 93 -11.07 8.97 -15.37
C THR A 93 -10.78 10.08 -14.36
N GLN A 94 -11.28 9.95 -13.14
CA GLN A 94 -10.97 10.86 -12.03
C GLN A 94 -9.55 10.58 -11.52
N THR A 95 -8.55 11.26 -12.09
CA THR A 95 -7.13 11.00 -11.81
C THR A 95 -6.56 11.78 -10.62
N VAL A 96 -7.30 12.76 -10.09
CA VAL A 96 -6.87 13.59 -8.94
C VAL A 96 -7.71 13.23 -7.73
N ARG A 97 -7.04 13.01 -6.60
CA ARG A 97 -7.66 12.68 -5.31
C ARG A 97 -7.25 13.72 -4.27
N SER A 98 -8.20 14.20 -3.48
CA SER A 98 -7.86 15.03 -2.31
C SER A 98 -7.35 14.17 -1.15
N GLU A 99 -6.58 14.76 -0.25
CA GLU A 99 -6.14 14.10 0.98
C GLU A 99 -7.34 13.58 1.78
N GLU A 100 -8.41 14.37 1.88
CA GLU A 100 -9.66 13.96 2.49
C GLU A 100 -10.29 12.75 1.76
N GLN A 101 -10.34 12.73 0.43
CA GLN A 101 -10.89 11.60 -0.31
C GLN A 101 -10.10 10.30 -0.07
N ILE A 102 -8.77 10.40 0.02
CA ILE A 102 -7.89 9.27 0.32
C ILE A 102 -8.08 8.83 1.78
N GLU A 103 -8.08 9.78 2.71
CA GLU A 103 -8.18 9.53 4.16
C GLU A 103 -9.53 8.91 4.53
N TRP A 104 -10.62 9.40 3.93
CA TRP A 104 -11.98 8.98 4.23
C TRP A 104 -12.50 7.88 3.29
N GLN A 105 -11.74 7.47 2.28
CA GLN A 105 -12.12 6.50 1.23
C GLN A 105 -13.50 6.78 0.61
N GLN A 106 -13.85 8.05 0.43
CA GLN A 106 -15.17 8.48 -0.08
C GLN A 106 -15.14 8.57 -1.61
N PHE A 107 -15.47 7.46 -2.28
CA PHE A 107 -15.66 7.43 -3.72
C PHE A 107 -17.15 7.51 -4.07
N SER A 108 -17.51 8.42 -4.96
CA SER A 108 -18.86 8.46 -5.53
C SER A 108 -19.17 7.17 -6.28
N THR A 109 -20.43 6.73 -6.20
CA THR A 109 -20.87 5.50 -6.85
C THR A 109 -20.95 5.69 -8.37
N PRO A 110 -20.27 4.87 -9.18
CA PRO A 110 -20.42 4.89 -10.63
C PRO A 110 -21.88 4.67 -11.06
N VAL A 111 -22.35 5.42 -12.06
CA VAL A 111 -23.76 5.39 -12.47
C VAL A 111 -24.23 4.06 -13.05
N ASP A 112 -23.31 3.27 -13.61
CA ASP A 112 -23.60 1.94 -14.14
C ASP A 112 -23.88 0.91 -13.03
N ILE A 113 -23.06 0.86 -11.98
CA ILE A 113 -23.37 0.04 -10.80
C ILE A 113 -24.57 0.60 -10.03
N GLY A 114 -24.77 1.93 -10.04
CA GLY A 114 -25.98 2.58 -9.51
C GLY A 114 -27.26 2.10 -10.20
N ALA A 115 -27.27 2.07 -11.53
CA ALA A 115 -28.38 1.57 -12.33
C ALA A 115 -28.69 0.09 -12.04
N VAL A 116 -27.67 -0.75 -11.88
CA VAL A 116 -27.84 -2.15 -11.45
C VAL A 116 -28.44 -2.24 -10.05
N ALA A 117 -27.95 -1.44 -9.11
CA ALA A 117 -28.48 -1.41 -7.74
C ALA A 117 -29.97 -1.01 -7.71
N VAL A 118 -30.37 -0.01 -8.50
CA VAL A 118 -31.77 0.42 -8.63
C VAL A 118 -32.66 -0.66 -9.24
N LEU A 119 -32.19 -1.36 -10.29
CA LEU A 119 -32.96 -2.47 -10.87
C LEU A 119 -33.13 -3.63 -9.88
N LEU A 120 -32.07 -4.02 -9.19
CA LEU A 120 -32.11 -5.08 -8.17
C LEU A 120 -32.94 -4.68 -6.94
N ALA A 121 -33.04 -3.38 -6.66
CA ALA A 121 -33.92 -2.84 -5.63
C ALA A 121 -35.40 -3.08 -5.96
N ASN A 122 -35.77 -3.19 -7.23
CA ASN A 122 -37.14 -3.43 -7.70
C ASN A 122 -38.13 -2.41 -7.08
N VAL A 123 -37.85 -1.14 -7.31
CA VAL A 123 -38.55 0.03 -6.74
C VAL A 123 -40.05 -0.04 -7.04
N GLN A 124 -40.87 0.18 -6.02
CA GLN A 124 -42.34 0.19 -6.12
C GLN A 124 -42.90 1.61 -5.91
N PRO A 125 -44.07 1.94 -6.48
CA PRO A 125 -44.66 3.27 -6.37
C PRO A 125 -44.97 3.73 -4.94
N ASP A 126 -45.17 2.80 -4.02
CA ASP A 126 -45.45 3.04 -2.60
C ASP A 126 -44.17 3.04 -1.73
N ASP A 127 -42.98 3.04 -2.35
CA ASP A 127 -41.73 3.02 -1.59
C ASP A 127 -41.40 4.34 -0.90
N ILE A 128 -40.97 4.20 0.34
CA ILE A 128 -40.22 5.22 1.07
C ILE A 128 -38.76 4.79 1.03
N ILE A 129 -37.97 5.52 0.26
CA ILE A 129 -36.59 5.19 -0.07
C ILE A 129 -35.64 6.02 0.80
N LEU A 130 -34.60 5.39 1.34
CA LEU A 130 -33.51 6.08 2.03
C LEU A 130 -32.16 5.75 1.39
N GLU A 131 -31.42 6.80 1.03
CA GLU A 131 -29.98 6.74 0.77
C GLU A 131 -29.23 7.41 1.94
N PRO A 132 -28.53 6.64 2.78
CA PRO A 132 -27.95 7.13 4.03
C PRO A 132 -26.66 7.95 3.87
N SER A 133 -26.04 7.88 2.69
CA SER A 133 -24.75 8.51 2.37
C SER A 133 -24.74 8.90 0.89
N ALA A 134 -25.46 9.98 0.57
CA ALA A 134 -25.89 10.28 -0.79
C ALA A 134 -24.80 10.82 -1.72
N GLY A 135 -23.79 11.53 -1.21
CA GLY A 135 -22.82 12.24 -2.05
C GLY A 135 -23.53 13.18 -3.03
N ASN A 136 -23.24 13.05 -4.33
CA ASN A 136 -23.95 13.73 -5.43
C ASN A 136 -25.18 12.92 -5.95
N ALA A 137 -25.64 11.90 -5.20
CA ALA A 137 -26.81 11.06 -5.45
C ALA A 137 -26.80 10.27 -6.78
N LEU A 138 -25.62 9.89 -7.27
CA LEU A 138 -25.50 9.08 -8.49
C LEU A 138 -26.09 7.66 -8.36
N LEU A 139 -26.07 7.09 -7.15
CA LEU A 139 -26.62 5.76 -6.86
C LEU A 139 -28.16 5.71 -7.02
N VAL A 140 -28.82 6.85 -6.81
CA VAL A 140 -30.29 6.96 -6.87
C VAL A 140 -30.78 7.81 -8.04
N ALA A 141 -29.88 8.30 -8.90
CA ALA A 141 -30.23 9.11 -10.07
C ALA A 141 -31.22 8.40 -11.00
N GLN A 142 -31.18 7.07 -11.11
CA GLN A 142 -32.06 6.29 -11.98
C GLN A 142 -33.36 5.83 -11.31
N LEU A 143 -33.70 6.31 -10.10
CA LEU A 143 -34.94 5.91 -9.41
C LEU A 143 -36.19 6.23 -10.24
N GLY A 144 -37.08 5.24 -10.35
CA GLY A 144 -38.42 5.39 -10.93
C GLY A 144 -39.43 6.03 -9.96
N ARG A 145 -40.72 5.81 -10.22
CA ARG A 145 -41.81 6.29 -9.35
C ARG A 145 -41.74 5.66 -7.96
N HIS A 146 -41.92 6.49 -6.94
CA HIS A 146 -41.89 6.11 -5.51
C HIS A 146 -42.73 7.12 -4.70
N GLN A 147 -43.02 6.80 -3.43
CA GLN A 147 -43.83 7.65 -2.55
C GLN A 147 -43.00 8.79 -1.95
N ALA A 148 -41.82 8.48 -1.41
CA ALA A 148 -40.93 9.46 -0.79
C ALA A 148 -39.47 9.05 -0.92
N LEU A 149 -38.58 10.03 -1.06
CA LEU A 149 -37.13 9.84 -1.14
C LEU A 149 -36.45 10.67 -0.05
N HIS A 150 -35.67 10.00 0.79
CA HIS A 150 -34.86 10.61 1.83
C HIS A 150 -33.39 10.47 1.46
N LEU A 151 -32.68 11.58 1.36
CA LEU A 151 -31.25 11.63 1.06
C LEU A 151 -30.49 12.22 2.23
N ASN A 152 -29.42 11.57 2.66
CA ASN A 152 -28.60 12.07 3.76
C ASN A 152 -27.16 12.30 3.28
N GLU A 153 -26.69 13.54 3.33
CA GLU A 153 -25.34 13.93 2.94
C GLU A 153 -24.73 14.88 3.98
N LEU A 154 -23.55 14.53 4.49
CA LEU A 154 -22.89 15.24 5.58
C LEU A 154 -22.19 16.52 5.09
N ASP A 155 -21.64 16.51 3.89
CA ASP A 155 -20.97 17.67 3.32
C ASP A 155 -22.02 18.73 2.89
N PRO A 156 -21.90 19.99 3.36
CA PRO A 156 -22.88 21.03 3.06
C PRO A 156 -22.92 21.41 1.57
N VAL A 157 -21.80 21.31 0.84
CA VAL A 157 -21.74 21.68 -0.59
C VAL A 157 -22.46 20.64 -1.43
N ARG A 158 -22.11 19.36 -1.27
CA ARG A 158 -22.80 18.23 -1.93
C ARG A 158 -24.29 18.22 -1.57
N ARG A 159 -24.64 18.43 -0.29
CA ARG A 159 -26.04 18.56 0.16
C ARG A 159 -26.77 19.69 -0.57
N GLY A 160 -26.12 20.83 -0.80
CA GLY A 160 -26.67 21.96 -1.55
C GLY A 160 -26.97 21.67 -3.02
N ARG A 161 -26.25 20.71 -3.62
CA ARG A 161 -26.45 20.23 -5.00
C ARG A 161 -27.63 19.25 -5.10
N LEU A 162 -27.87 18.44 -4.06
CA LEU A 162 -28.96 17.45 -4.05
C LEU A 162 -30.35 18.05 -4.31
N ALA A 163 -30.62 19.24 -3.78
CA ALA A 163 -31.91 19.92 -3.97
C ALA A 163 -32.18 20.33 -5.43
N ASP A 164 -31.13 20.50 -6.24
CA ASP A 164 -31.24 20.81 -7.67
C ASP A 164 -31.57 19.55 -8.50
N VAL A 165 -31.04 18.40 -8.09
CA VAL A 165 -31.32 17.10 -8.74
C VAL A 165 -32.67 16.51 -8.29
N PHE A 166 -33.01 16.65 -7.00
CA PHE A 166 -34.18 16.04 -6.37
C PHE A 166 -34.98 17.08 -5.56
N PRO A 167 -35.76 17.95 -6.22
CA PRO A 167 -36.46 19.06 -5.57
C PRO A 167 -37.54 18.63 -4.57
N TYR A 168 -38.03 17.37 -4.66
CA TYR A 168 -39.06 16.82 -3.78
C TYR A 168 -38.52 15.85 -2.72
N ALA A 169 -37.20 15.61 -2.69
CA ALA A 169 -36.60 14.72 -1.69
C ALA A 169 -36.46 15.42 -0.34
N VAL A 170 -36.60 14.66 0.74
CA VAL A 170 -36.24 15.11 2.09
C VAL A 170 -34.74 14.97 2.24
N ILE A 171 -34.03 16.10 2.36
CA ILE A 171 -32.57 16.12 2.43
C ILE A 171 -32.11 16.43 3.86
N THR A 172 -31.27 15.57 4.43
CA THR A 172 -30.71 15.72 5.79
C THR A 172 -29.19 15.67 5.80
N GLY A 173 -28.58 16.05 6.93
CA GLY A 173 -27.14 16.13 7.11
C GLY A 173 -26.61 15.45 8.38
N HIS A 174 -27.17 14.28 8.72
CA HIS A 174 -26.81 13.55 9.92
C HIS A 174 -25.68 12.55 9.67
N ASP A 175 -24.96 12.16 10.71
CA ASP A 175 -24.00 11.03 10.62
C ASP A 175 -24.76 9.72 10.34
N GLY A 176 -24.37 9.05 9.24
CA GLY A 176 -24.91 7.77 8.80
C GLY A 176 -24.88 6.66 9.86
N ALA A 177 -23.92 6.68 10.79
CA ALA A 177 -23.83 5.71 11.89
C ALA A 177 -24.90 5.93 12.98
N THR A 178 -25.48 7.13 13.07
CA THR A 178 -26.47 7.54 14.09
C THR A 178 -27.89 7.69 13.55
N LEU A 179 -28.15 7.27 12.31
CA LEU A 179 -29.46 7.46 11.65
C LEU A 179 -30.65 6.94 12.46
N ASN A 180 -30.46 5.89 13.27
CA ASN A 180 -31.53 5.35 14.13
C ASN A 180 -31.98 6.33 15.23
N SER A 181 -31.08 7.14 15.79
CA SER A 181 -31.41 8.17 16.78
C SER A 181 -31.78 9.50 16.12
N SER A 182 -31.03 9.89 15.09
CA SER A 182 -31.11 11.23 14.49
C SER A 182 -32.34 11.40 13.58
N LEU A 183 -32.80 10.31 12.93
CA LEU A 183 -34.02 10.30 12.11
C LEU A 183 -35.19 9.60 12.82
N GLY A 184 -35.23 9.59 14.16
CA GLY A 184 -36.25 8.87 14.93
C GLY A 184 -37.70 9.26 14.61
N ASN A 185 -37.92 10.52 14.20
CA ASN A 185 -39.24 11.05 13.84
C ASN A 185 -39.58 10.91 12.35
N ALA A 186 -38.63 10.53 11.50
CA ALA A 186 -38.88 10.35 10.06
C ALA A 186 -39.60 9.03 9.79
N GLU A 187 -40.35 8.96 8.70
CA GLU A 187 -41.03 7.71 8.34
C GLU A 187 -40.01 6.60 8.02
N ARG A 188 -40.26 5.37 8.50
CA ARG A 188 -39.32 4.26 8.24
C ARG A 188 -39.32 3.86 6.77
N PRO A 189 -38.14 3.64 6.16
CA PRO A 189 -38.05 3.24 4.76
C PRO A 189 -38.53 1.80 4.53
N THR A 190 -39.18 1.58 3.39
CA THR A 190 -39.50 0.25 2.84
C THR A 190 -38.37 -0.26 1.93
N LEU A 191 -37.53 0.65 1.44
CA LEU A 191 -36.38 0.38 0.59
C LEU A 191 -35.18 1.23 1.04
N ILE A 192 -34.00 0.61 1.15
CA ILE A 192 -32.73 1.32 1.36
C ILE A 192 -31.79 0.96 0.23
N ILE A 193 -31.15 1.95 -0.38
CA ILE A 193 -30.06 1.75 -1.36
C ILE A 193 -28.84 2.50 -0.81
N MET A 194 -27.69 1.84 -0.68
CA MET A 194 -26.55 2.45 0.00
C MET A 194 -25.18 2.02 -0.54
N ASN A 195 -24.24 2.96 -0.43
CA ASN A 195 -22.80 2.75 -0.55
C ASN A 195 -22.13 3.44 0.65
N PRO A 196 -22.01 2.76 1.82
CA PRO A 196 -21.47 3.36 3.03
C PRO A 196 -19.95 3.62 2.90
N PRO A 197 -19.38 4.50 3.74
CA PRO A 197 -17.92 4.64 3.84
C PRO A 197 -17.28 3.35 4.35
N PHE A 198 -16.08 3.01 3.83
CA PHE A 198 -15.47 1.69 4.06
C PHE A 198 -14.62 1.60 5.34
N SER A 199 -13.93 2.67 5.74
CA SER A 199 -12.88 2.61 6.77
C SER A 199 -12.97 3.64 7.92
N ARG A 200 -13.98 4.52 7.94
CA ARG A 200 -14.15 5.52 9.02
C ARG A 200 -15.61 5.85 9.36
N SER A 201 -15.85 6.20 10.62
CA SER A 201 -17.11 6.76 11.14
C SER A 201 -16.81 8.00 11.98
N LEU A 202 -17.66 9.03 11.91
CA LEU A 202 -17.42 10.28 12.64
C LEU A 202 -17.41 10.02 14.15
N GLY A 203 -16.43 10.61 14.86
CA GLY A 203 -16.27 10.45 16.31
C GLY A 203 -15.51 9.21 16.79
N ARG A 204 -15.01 8.34 15.90
CA ARG A 204 -14.16 7.19 16.27
C ARG A 204 -12.82 7.05 15.52
N GLY A 205 -12.52 7.95 14.57
CA GLY A 205 -11.29 7.87 13.77
C GLY A 205 -11.32 6.70 12.78
N ALA A 206 -10.18 6.01 12.60
CA ALA A 206 -10.09 4.79 11.80
C ALA A 206 -10.95 3.66 12.41
N ASP A 207 -11.97 3.21 11.67
CA ASP A 207 -12.86 2.11 12.07
C ASP A 207 -12.99 1.13 10.91
N ASP A 208 -12.22 0.04 10.96
CA ASP A 208 -12.24 -1.06 9.99
C ASP A 208 -13.63 -1.70 9.81
N TYR A 209 -14.59 -1.42 10.71
CA TYR A 209 -15.96 -1.94 10.65
C TYR A 209 -17.00 -0.87 10.28
N ALA A 210 -16.60 0.33 9.84
CA ALA A 210 -17.49 1.43 9.49
C ALA A 210 -18.65 0.99 8.57
N ALA A 211 -18.33 0.38 7.42
CA ALA A 211 -19.33 -0.11 6.49
C ALA A 211 -20.33 -1.10 7.13
N VAL A 212 -19.82 -1.99 8.00
CA VAL A 212 -20.64 -3.00 8.71
C VAL A 212 -21.59 -2.34 9.70
N ARG A 213 -21.15 -1.30 10.42
CA ARG A 213 -22.01 -0.54 11.34
C ARG A 213 -23.10 0.20 10.59
N HIS A 214 -22.78 0.84 9.48
CA HIS A 214 -23.77 1.52 8.63
C HIS A 214 -24.80 0.51 8.08
N LEU A 215 -24.36 -0.65 7.60
CA LEU A 215 -25.25 -1.72 7.15
C LEU A 215 -26.17 -2.19 8.29
N GLN A 216 -25.63 -2.41 9.49
CA GLN A 216 -26.42 -2.82 10.65
C GLN A 216 -27.43 -1.74 11.06
N ALA A 217 -27.04 -0.47 11.03
CA ALA A 217 -27.92 0.65 11.32
C ALA A 217 -29.07 0.73 10.30
N ALA A 218 -28.77 0.59 9.01
CA ALA A 218 -29.74 0.58 7.92
C ALA A 218 -30.72 -0.59 8.05
N LEU A 219 -30.23 -1.81 8.30
CA LEU A 219 -31.07 -2.99 8.53
C LEU A 219 -32.01 -2.82 9.72
N ARG A 220 -31.57 -2.18 10.81
CA ARG A 220 -32.44 -1.86 11.95
C ARG A 220 -33.54 -0.88 11.55
N ARG A 221 -33.21 0.16 10.78
CA ARG A 221 -34.15 1.20 10.34
C ARG A 221 -35.20 0.70 9.37
N LEU A 222 -34.82 -0.18 8.44
CA LEU A 222 -35.67 -0.78 7.41
C LEU A 222 -36.93 -1.44 8.01
N ARG A 223 -38.09 -1.24 7.38
CA ARG A 223 -39.34 -1.91 7.80
C ARG A 223 -39.24 -3.44 7.67
N PRO A 224 -39.88 -4.23 8.55
CA PRO A 224 -40.00 -5.67 8.34
C PRO A 224 -40.60 -6.01 6.97
N GLY A 225 -39.98 -6.94 6.23
CA GLY A 225 -40.36 -7.24 4.84
C GLY A 225 -39.82 -6.24 3.80
N GLY A 226 -39.21 -5.13 4.20
CA GLY A 226 -38.54 -4.20 3.28
C GLY A 226 -37.27 -4.78 2.66
N ARG A 227 -36.74 -4.09 1.64
CA ARG A 227 -35.51 -4.48 0.91
C ARG A 227 -34.37 -3.49 1.16
N LEU A 228 -33.14 -3.99 1.19
CA LEU A 228 -31.93 -3.19 1.23
C LEU A 228 -30.97 -3.66 0.14
N VAL A 229 -30.45 -2.71 -0.64
CA VAL A 229 -29.38 -2.94 -1.62
C VAL A 229 -28.13 -2.20 -1.13
N ALA A 230 -27.04 -2.92 -0.88
CA ALA A 230 -25.82 -2.33 -0.34
C ALA A 230 -24.59 -2.70 -1.17
N ILE A 231 -23.79 -1.67 -1.50
CA ILE A 231 -22.44 -1.81 -2.05
C ILE A 231 -21.46 -1.80 -0.88
N MET A 232 -20.92 -2.95 -0.54
CA MET A 232 -20.03 -3.18 0.59
C MET A 232 -18.58 -3.38 0.12
N PRO A 233 -17.58 -3.16 0.99
CA PRO A 233 -16.20 -3.53 0.69
C PRO A 233 -16.06 -5.03 0.39
N ASP A 234 -15.12 -5.42 -0.48
CA ASP A 234 -14.90 -6.82 -0.86
C ASP A 234 -14.56 -7.74 0.33
N TRP A 235 -13.96 -7.19 1.39
CA TRP A 235 -13.66 -7.95 2.59
C TRP A 235 -14.93 -8.38 3.36
N PHE A 236 -16.08 -7.71 3.17
CA PHE A 236 -17.34 -8.08 3.81
C PHE A 236 -18.01 -9.26 3.08
N GLY A 237 -17.60 -10.47 3.43
CA GLY A 237 -18.13 -11.71 2.89
C GLY A 237 -17.92 -12.91 3.83
N PRO A 238 -18.22 -14.14 3.40
CA PRO A 238 -18.06 -15.36 4.20
C PRO A 238 -16.59 -15.80 4.33
N SER A 239 -15.68 -14.85 4.58
CA SER A 239 -14.26 -15.10 4.83
C SER A 239 -14.01 -15.48 6.29
N ALA A 240 -12.89 -16.13 6.59
CA ALA A 240 -12.55 -16.49 7.97
C ALA A 240 -12.45 -15.25 8.90
N ARG A 241 -11.98 -14.11 8.39
CA ARG A 241 -11.85 -12.85 9.14
C ARG A 241 -13.21 -12.25 9.53
N MET A 242 -14.20 -12.34 8.65
CA MET A 242 -15.47 -11.61 8.78
C MET A 242 -16.67 -12.52 9.06
N ARG A 243 -16.46 -13.84 9.21
CA ARG A 243 -17.52 -14.83 9.34
C ARG A 243 -18.51 -14.46 10.45
N ASP A 244 -18.02 -14.17 11.64
CA ASP A 244 -18.87 -13.90 12.80
C ASP A 244 -19.72 -12.63 12.59
N GLN A 245 -19.13 -11.55 12.09
CA GLN A 245 -19.86 -10.30 11.80
C GLN A 245 -20.81 -10.47 10.62
N TYR A 246 -20.39 -11.17 9.55
CA TYR A 246 -21.20 -11.45 8.37
C TYR A 246 -22.43 -12.27 8.74
N GLU A 247 -22.24 -13.37 9.46
CA GLU A 247 -23.32 -14.22 9.97
C GLU A 247 -24.20 -13.47 10.98
N THR A 248 -23.62 -12.68 11.88
CA THR A 248 -24.39 -11.91 12.88
C THR A 248 -25.26 -10.84 12.24
N VAL A 249 -24.71 -10.05 11.31
CA VAL A 249 -25.43 -8.95 10.65
C VAL A 249 -26.52 -9.50 9.73
N LEU A 250 -26.27 -10.64 9.08
CA LEU A 250 -27.20 -11.24 8.14
C LEU A 250 -28.13 -12.29 8.76
N ARG A 251 -28.04 -12.53 10.07
CA ARG A 251 -28.75 -13.62 10.79
C ARG A 251 -30.27 -13.58 10.65
N GLU A 252 -30.85 -12.38 10.65
CA GLU A 252 -32.31 -12.17 10.69
C GLU A 252 -32.90 -11.69 9.36
N VAL A 253 -32.12 -11.81 8.28
CA VAL A 253 -32.46 -11.31 6.95
C VAL A 253 -32.21 -12.37 5.90
N THR A 254 -32.79 -12.18 4.71
CA THR A 254 -32.63 -13.09 3.58
C THR A 254 -31.83 -12.37 2.50
N VAL A 255 -30.62 -12.85 2.23
CA VAL A 255 -29.84 -12.37 1.08
C VAL A 255 -30.43 -12.99 -0.18
N ARG A 256 -30.92 -12.17 -1.12
CA ARG A 256 -31.45 -12.62 -2.42
C ARG A 256 -30.36 -12.75 -3.47
N THR A 257 -29.44 -11.80 -3.46
CA THR A 257 -28.35 -11.74 -4.44
C THR A 257 -27.08 -11.26 -3.75
N ALA A 258 -25.95 -11.88 -4.06
CA ALA A 258 -24.63 -11.45 -3.66
C ALA A 258 -23.73 -11.42 -4.89
N ILE A 259 -23.12 -10.27 -5.17
CA ILE A 259 -22.29 -10.05 -6.35
C ILE A 259 -20.92 -9.53 -5.89
N ARG A 260 -19.85 -9.94 -6.57
CA ARG A 260 -18.50 -9.37 -6.42
C ARG A 260 -18.06 -8.77 -7.76
N LEU A 261 -17.69 -7.49 -7.75
CA LEU A 261 -17.22 -6.73 -8.92
C LEU A 261 -15.81 -6.18 -8.67
N GLU A 262 -14.91 -6.33 -9.64
CA GLU A 262 -13.48 -5.96 -9.47
C GLU A 262 -13.11 -4.60 -10.06
N LYS A 263 -13.65 -4.24 -11.24
CA LYS A 263 -13.16 -3.09 -12.03
C LYS A 263 -14.21 -1.98 -12.23
N CYS A 264 -15.28 -1.95 -11.42
CA CYS A 264 -16.37 -0.98 -11.62
C CYS A 264 -16.01 0.46 -11.20
N TYR A 265 -15.02 0.67 -10.33
CA TYR A 265 -14.60 2.00 -9.89
C TYR A 265 -13.41 2.60 -10.67
N LEU A 266 -12.95 1.96 -11.75
CA LEU A 266 -11.75 2.41 -12.48
C LEU A 266 -11.86 3.87 -12.96
N LYS A 267 -13.04 4.27 -13.46
CA LYS A 267 -13.30 5.66 -13.88
C LYS A 267 -13.34 6.65 -12.72
N HIS A 268 -13.56 6.19 -11.49
CA HIS A 268 -13.47 6.98 -10.26
C HIS A 268 -12.08 6.89 -9.63
N GLY A 269 -11.09 6.41 -10.39
CA GLY A 269 -9.69 6.41 -10.03
C GLY A 269 -9.28 5.26 -9.13
N THR A 270 -10.09 4.22 -8.87
CA THR A 270 -9.71 3.10 -8.00
C THR A 270 -10.07 1.74 -8.59
N SER A 271 -9.26 0.72 -8.31
CA SER A 271 -9.48 -0.68 -8.73
C SER A 271 -9.94 -1.57 -7.57
N ILE A 272 -10.49 -0.96 -6.51
CA ILE A 272 -11.01 -1.70 -5.36
C ILE A 272 -12.22 -2.53 -5.80
N ALA A 273 -12.17 -3.82 -5.52
CA ALA A 273 -13.31 -4.69 -5.66
C ALA A 273 -14.38 -4.36 -4.61
N VAL A 274 -15.64 -4.52 -4.98
CA VAL A 274 -16.80 -4.31 -4.11
C VAL A 274 -17.75 -5.50 -4.15
N ARG A 275 -18.60 -5.60 -3.13
CA ARG A 275 -19.67 -6.59 -3.06
C ARG A 275 -21.03 -5.92 -3.04
N LEU A 276 -21.91 -6.26 -3.97
CA LEU A 276 -23.29 -5.79 -3.98
C LEU A 276 -24.20 -6.86 -3.38
N PHE A 277 -24.98 -6.48 -2.37
CA PHE A 277 -25.95 -7.35 -1.71
C PHE A 277 -27.37 -6.85 -1.92
N VAL A 278 -28.29 -7.77 -2.22
CA VAL A 278 -29.74 -7.54 -2.20
C VAL A 278 -30.31 -8.32 -1.03
N ILE A 279 -30.91 -7.63 -0.07
CA ILE A 279 -31.29 -8.19 1.23
C ILE A 279 -32.76 -7.87 1.50
N ASP A 280 -33.58 -8.89 1.71
CA ASP A 280 -34.93 -8.73 2.24
C ASP A 280 -34.91 -8.88 3.76
N LYS A 281 -35.59 -7.99 4.49
CA LYS A 281 -35.72 -8.07 5.95
C LYS A 281 -36.76 -9.12 6.37
N LEU A 282 -36.41 -10.36 6.09
CA LEU A 282 -37.18 -11.57 6.41
C LEU A 282 -36.25 -12.66 6.96
N PRO A 283 -36.70 -13.47 7.92
CA PRO A 283 -35.92 -14.61 8.40
C PRO A 283 -35.58 -15.58 7.27
N GLY A 284 -34.30 -15.84 7.03
CA GLY A 284 -33.80 -16.80 6.05
C GLY A 284 -32.39 -17.23 6.39
N LYS A 285 -31.97 -18.43 5.94
CA LYS A 285 -30.66 -19.02 6.28
C LYS A 285 -29.76 -19.35 5.09
N ALA A 286 -30.23 -19.21 3.85
CA ALA A 286 -29.44 -19.50 2.67
C ALA A 286 -28.84 -18.21 2.11
N ALA A 287 -27.50 -18.08 2.15
CA ALA A 287 -26.80 -17.10 1.35
C ALA A 287 -26.71 -17.64 -0.09
N PRO A 288 -27.11 -16.87 -1.12
CA PRO A 288 -27.01 -17.29 -2.51
C PRO A 288 -25.55 -17.41 -2.92
N ALA A 289 -25.27 -18.16 -3.98
CA ALA A 289 -23.93 -18.18 -4.58
C ALA A 289 -23.51 -16.75 -4.98
N VAL A 290 -22.23 -16.44 -4.80
CA VAL A 290 -21.70 -15.12 -5.17
C VAL A 290 -21.46 -15.10 -6.68
N ILE A 291 -22.14 -14.19 -7.38
CA ILE A 291 -21.88 -13.93 -8.79
C ILE A 291 -20.65 -13.04 -8.90
N GLN A 292 -19.56 -13.55 -9.49
CA GLN A 292 -18.34 -12.77 -9.66
C GLN A 292 -18.13 -12.39 -11.13
N ARG A 293 -17.90 -11.10 -11.39
CA ARG A 293 -17.59 -10.55 -12.72
C ARG A 293 -16.55 -9.44 -12.62
N SER A 294 -15.82 -9.19 -13.70
CA SER A 294 -14.83 -8.12 -13.70
C SER A 294 -15.48 -6.76 -13.97
N SER A 295 -16.53 -6.69 -14.79
CA SER A 295 -17.22 -5.44 -15.18
C SER A 295 -18.74 -5.52 -14.99
N VAL A 296 -19.41 -4.35 -15.00
CA VAL A 296 -20.89 -4.26 -14.93
C VAL A 296 -21.54 -4.85 -16.20
N SER A 297 -20.88 -4.74 -17.36
CA SER A 297 -21.39 -5.29 -18.62
C SER A 297 -21.50 -6.82 -18.59
N GLU A 298 -20.45 -7.51 -18.12
CA GLU A 298 -20.43 -8.97 -17.98
C GLU A 298 -21.41 -9.49 -16.91
N LEU A 299 -21.91 -8.61 -16.04
CA LEU A 299 -22.84 -8.93 -14.98
C LEU A 299 -24.27 -9.06 -15.50
N LEU A 300 -24.67 -8.26 -16.50
CA LEU A 300 -26.08 -8.13 -16.92
C LEU A 300 -26.73 -9.47 -17.25
N ASP A 301 -26.03 -10.35 -17.97
CA ASP A 301 -26.59 -11.63 -18.43
C ASP A 301 -26.73 -12.67 -17.31
N ALA A 302 -26.11 -12.43 -16.14
CA ALA A 302 -26.13 -13.33 -14.99
C ALA A 302 -27.09 -12.91 -13.87
N LEU A 303 -27.70 -11.72 -13.97
CA LEU A 303 -28.55 -11.18 -12.92
C LEU A 303 -30.01 -11.57 -13.08
N VAL A 304 -30.68 -11.73 -11.95
CA VAL A 304 -32.13 -11.94 -11.85
C VAL A 304 -32.68 -10.88 -10.92
N ILE A 305 -33.69 -10.14 -11.39
CA ILE A 305 -34.44 -9.20 -10.54
C ILE A 305 -35.47 -10.02 -9.76
N HIS A 306 -35.24 -10.17 -8.45
CA HIS A 306 -36.15 -10.91 -7.59
C HIS A 306 -37.38 -10.07 -7.23
N GLU A 307 -38.56 -10.70 -7.19
CA GLU A 307 -39.76 -10.10 -6.61
C GLU A 307 -39.50 -9.68 -5.15
N ARG A 308 -40.16 -8.60 -4.72
CA ARG A 308 -40.07 -8.11 -3.35
C ARG A 308 -41.04 -8.85 -2.45
N ALA A 309 -40.63 -9.06 -1.22
CA ALA A 309 -41.58 -9.50 -0.21
C ALA A 309 -42.53 -8.35 0.18
N PRO A 310 -43.77 -8.65 0.58
CA PRO A 310 -44.70 -7.61 1.01
C PRO A 310 -44.18 -6.95 2.30
N ALA A 311 -44.02 -5.63 2.28
CA ALA A 311 -43.68 -4.86 3.47
C ALA A 311 -44.79 -5.02 4.52
N ARG A 312 -44.44 -5.50 5.72
CA ARG A 312 -45.41 -5.67 6.80
C ARG A 312 -45.57 -4.34 7.53
N ARG A 313 -46.81 -4.00 7.91
CA ARG A 313 -47.06 -2.86 8.80
C ARG A 313 -46.29 -3.06 10.11
N ASP A 314 -45.70 -1.99 10.62
CA ASP A 314 -45.05 -2.00 11.94
C ASP A 314 -46.10 -2.38 13.00
N LEU A 315 -45.95 -3.56 13.58
CA LEU A 315 -46.65 -3.88 14.82
C LEU A 315 -45.96 -3.09 15.94
N PRO A 316 -46.69 -2.42 16.84
CA PRO A 316 -46.09 -1.72 17.96
C PRO A 316 -45.26 -2.72 18.78
N ALA A 317 -44.01 -2.36 19.07
CA ALA A 317 -43.11 -3.20 19.86
C ALA A 317 -43.74 -3.45 21.24
N PRO A 318 -43.82 -4.70 21.72
CA PRO A 318 -44.30 -4.97 23.07
C PRO A 318 -43.37 -4.29 24.09
N THR A 319 -43.95 -3.52 25.01
CA THR A 319 -43.23 -2.89 26.13
C THR A 319 -42.38 -3.94 26.85
N PRO A 320 -41.06 -3.72 27.02
CA PRO A 320 -40.20 -4.69 27.69
C PRO A 320 -40.66 -4.85 29.14
N LYS A 321 -41.19 -6.03 29.47
CA LYS A 321 -41.45 -6.39 30.86
C LYS A 321 -40.11 -6.50 31.59
N ARG A 322 -39.91 -5.69 32.64
CA ARG A 322 -38.79 -5.84 33.58
C ARG A 322 -38.86 -7.24 34.19
N SER A 323 -38.03 -8.16 33.71
CA SER A 323 -37.84 -9.45 34.37
C SER A 323 -36.84 -9.25 35.51
N SER A 324 -37.33 -9.39 36.74
CA SER A 324 -36.52 -9.59 37.93
C SER A 324 -35.77 -10.92 37.86
N GLY A 325 -34.48 -10.89 38.23
CA GLY A 325 -33.69 -12.06 38.62
C GLY A 325 -33.06 -12.86 37.48
N VAL A 326 -31.79 -12.58 37.18
CA VAL A 326 -30.93 -13.52 36.41
C VAL A 326 -30.32 -14.50 37.42
N SER A 327 -30.79 -15.75 37.38
CA SER A 327 -30.18 -16.88 38.08
C SER A 327 -29.05 -17.48 37.23
N MET A 328 -27.87 -17.61 37.84
CA MET A 328 -26.59 -17.93 37.20
C MET A 328 -26.34 -19.44 36.93
N PHE A 329 -27.40 -20.27 36.86
CA PHE A 329 -27.24 -21.73 36.76
C PHE A 329 -28.32 -22.43 35.90
N ARG A 330 -28.43 -22.08 34.61
CA ARG A 330 -29.17 -22.94 33.67
C ARG A 330 -28.41 -23.24 32.39
N ALA A 331 -27.55 -24.24 32.55
CA ALA A 331 -27.41 -25.41 31.68
C ALA A 331 -27.32 -25.20 30.16
N VAL A 332 -26.08 -25.40 29.69
CA VAL A 332 -25.72 -26.10 28.47
C VAL A 332 -26.72 -27.20 28.12
N LYS A 333 -27.54 -26.97 27.09
CA LYS A 333 -28.06 -28.03 26.23
C LYS A 333 -27.54 -27.75 24.83
N SER A 334 -26.40 -28.35 24.50
CA SER A 334 -25.88 -28.40 23.14
C SER A 334 -26.86 -29.20 22.27
N SER A 335 -27.49 -28.55 21.30
CA SER A 335 -28.10 -29.25 20.17
C SER A 335 -26.97 -29.91 19.37
N ARG A 336 -27.11 -31.21 19.08
CA ARG A 336 -26.20 -31.93 18.17
C ARG A 336 -26.06 -31.16 16.84
N PRO A 337 -24.84 -31.01 16.28
CA PRO A 337 -24.69 -30.43 14.95
C PRO A 337 -25.26 -31.39 13.90
N GLU A 338 -26.11 -30.90 13.02
CA GLU A 338 -26.49 -31.62 11.80
C GLU A 338 -25.32 -31.66 10.80
N PRO A 339 -25.24 -32.69 9.93
CA PRO A 339 -24.18 -32.81 8.96
C PRO A 339 -24.27 -31.66 7.94
N ARG A 340 -23.17 -30.93 7.77
CA ARG A 340 -23.04 -29.87 6.77
C ARG A 340 -22.95 -30.50 5.37
N PRO A 341 -23.58 -29.91 4.33
CA PRO A 341 -23.28 -30.28 2.96
C PRO A 341 -21.84 -29.88 2.63
N TYR A 342 -21.04 -30.87 2.24
CA TYR A 342 -19.69 -30.71 1.72
C TYR A 342 -19.78 -30.12 0.31
N HIS A 343 -19.45 -28.83 0.17
CA HIS A 343 -19.12 -28.27 -1.13
C HIS A 343 -17.73 -28.78 -1.51
N GLY A 344 -17.64 -29.53 -2.61
CA GLY A 344 -16.36 -30.04 -3.10
C GLY A 344 -15.33 -28.91 -3.29
N PRO A 345 -14.06 -29.12 -2.95
CA PRO A 345 -13.02 -28.11 -3.01
C PRO A 345 -12.83 -27.61 -4.45
N VAL A 346 -12.80 -26.28 -4.63
CA VAL A 346 -12.07 -25.70 -5.78
C VAL A 346 -10.63 -26.10 -5.57
N ARG A 347 -10.11 -26.93 -6.48
CA ARG A 347 -8.77 -27.50 -6.36
C ARG A 347 -7.74 -26.36 -6.32
N ASN A 348 -7.09 -26.21 -5.18
CA ASN A 348 -5.96 -25.31 -4.99
C ASN A 348 -4.91 -26.09 -4.18
N ASP A 349 -4.62 -27.28 -4.68
CA ASP A 349 -3.68 -28.18 -4.05
C ASP A 349 -2.30 -27.53 -4.03
N VAL A 350 -1.55 -27.82 -2.98
CA VAL A 350 -0.14 -27.46 -2.91
C VAL A 350 0.62 -28.49 -3.73
N LEU A 351 1.02 -28.10 -4.94
CA LEU A 351 1.67 -28.98 -5.91
C LEU A 351 3.13 -28.58 -6.12
N PRO A 352 3.99 -29.51 -6.55
CA PRO A 352 5.29 -29.18 -7.09
C PRO A 352 5.15 -28.18 -8.25
N VAL A 353 6.00 -27.16 -8.30
CA VAL A 353 6.07 -26.24 -9.42
C VAL A 353 6.87 -26.89 -10.54
N ASP A 354 6.19 -27.36 -11.58
CA ASP A 354 6.83 -28.03 -12.71
C ASP A 354 7.62 -27.05 -13.59
N TYR A 355 8.87 -27.41 -13.90
CA TYR A 355 9.74 -26.75 -14.87
C TYR A 355 10.63 -27.76 -15.59
N THR A 356 11.07 -27.42 -16.80
CA THR A 356 12.04 -28.20 -17.57
C THR A 356 13.45 -27.63 -17.37
N LYS A 357 14.41 -28.50 -17.09
CA LYS A 357 15.84 -28.14 -16.97
C LYS A 357 16.48 -28.07 -18.35
N LEU A 358 17.39 -27.12 -18.55
CA LEU A 358 18.16 -26.97 -19.79
C LEU A 358 19.63 -27.35 -19.57
N ASP A 359 20.06 -28.45 -20.19
CA ASP A 359 21.45 -28.90 -20.16
C ASP A 359 22.38 -27.90 -20.85
N THR A 360 21.93 -27.33 -21.97
CA THR A 360 22.57 -26.20 -22.63
C THR A 360 21.85 -24.92 -22.22
N PRO A 361 22.53 -23.89 -21.68
CA PRO A 361 21.90 -22.63 -21.33
C PRO A 361 21.14 -22.03 -22.52
N ALA A 362 20.04 -21.35 -22.22
CA ALA A 362 19.30 -20.62 -23.23
C ALA A 362 20.21 -19.57 -23.91
N PRO A 363 20.14 -19.39 -25.25
CA PRO A 363 21.02 -18.45 -25.94
C PRO A 363 20.83 -17.01 -25.45
N LEU A 364 21.92 -16.23 -25.47
CA LEU A 364 21.87 -14.80 -25.15
C LEU A 364 21.00 -14.06 -26.17
N LEU A 365 20.25 -13.08 -25.67
CA LEU A 365 19.43 -12.18 -26.48
C LEU A 365 20.26 -10.96 -26.90
N ASP A 366 19.74 -10.17 -27.85
CA ASP A 366 20.45 -9.02 -28.41
C ASP A 366 20.80 -7.99 -27.33
N GLN A 367 22.08 -7.67 -27.25
CA GLN A 367 22.62 -6.69 -26.31
C GLN A 367 22.18 -5.27 -26.68
N THR A 368 21.72 -4.51 -25.69
CA THR A 368 21.44 -3.08 -25.82
C THR A 368 22.25 -2.31 -24.79
N GLY A 369 23.26 -1.55 -25.25
CA GLY A 369 24.20 -0.85 -24.37
C GLY A 369 24.98 -1.83 -23.49
N VAL A 370 24.88 -1.69 -22.16
CA VAL A 370 25.53 -2.56 -21.17
C VAL A 370 24.62 -3.66 -20.60
N TYR A 371 23.43 -3.83 -21.19
CA TYR A 371 22.38 -4.72 -20.68
C TYR A 371 21.98 -5.80 -21.70
N LEU A 372 21.55 -6.95 -21.18
CA LEU A 372 20.95 -8.06 -21.91
C LEU A 372 19.49 -8.24 -21.44
N PRO A 373 18.51 -8.41 -22.35
CA PRO A 373 17.16 -8.81 -21.98
C PRO A 373 17.15 -10.10 -21.16
N TYR A 374 16.45 -10.10 -20.03
CA TYR A 374 16.51 -11.18 -19.07
C TYR A 374 15.45 -12.24 -19.31
N ARG A 375 15.89 -13.50 -19.25
CA ARG A 375 15.04 -14.68 -19.07
C ARG A 375 15.78 -15.74 -18.25
N PRO A 376 15.07 -16.65 -17.56
CA PRO A 376 15.72 -17.78 -16.91
C PRO A 376 16.59 -18.57 -17.90
N SER A 377 17.86 -18.80 -17.56
CA SER A 377 18.83 -19.39 -18.48
C SER A 377 18.87 -20.93 -18.44
N ARG A 378 18.44 -21.52 -17.32
CA ARG A 378 18.51 -22.97 -17.05
C ARG A 378 17.16 -23.66 -16.90
N ILE A 379 16.09 -22.89 -16.81
CA ILE A 379 14.75 -23.41 -16.50
C ILE A 379 13.71 -22.83 -17.45
N VAL A 380 12.75 -23.66 -17.85
CA VAL A 380 11.60 -23.25 -18.67
C VAL A 380 10.32 -23.69 -17.98
N PHE A 381 9.41 -22.75 -17.75
CA PHE A 381 8.10 -23.04 -17.19
C PHE A 381 7.08 -23.17 -18.33
N ALA A 382 6.23 -24.19 -18.26
CA ALA A 382 5.16 -24.37 -19.26
C ALA A 382 4.00 -23.38 -19.07
N LYS A 383 3.71 -22.98 -17.81
CA LYS A 383 2.54 -22.16 -17.45
C LYS A 383 2.88 -20.75 -16.94
N ALA A 384 4.07 -20.54 -16.38
CA ALA A 384 4.44 -19.25 -15.82
C ALA A 384 4.58 -18.19 -16.92
N GLY A 385 4.05 -16.99 -16.68
CA GLY A 385 4.18 -15.86 -17.59
C GLY A 385 5.48 -15.08 -17.41
N GLU A 386 5.78 -14.20 -18.37
CA GLU A 386 6.86 -13.23 -18.25
C GLU A 386 6.57 -12.20 -17.14
N HIS A 387 7.61 -11.49 -16.73
CA HIS A 387 7.45 -10.39 -15.78
C HIS A 387 6.65 -9.24 -16.43
N PRO A 388 5.73 -8.57 -15.73
CA PRO A 388 4.87 -7.52 -16.32
C PRO A 388 5.64 -6.37 -16.98
N THR A 389 6.84 -6.08 -16.47
CA THR A 389 7.78 -5.14 -17.07
C THR A 389 9.01 -5.90 -17.53
N ALA A 390 9.51 -5.61 -18.73
CA ALA A 390 10.70 -6.24 -19.27
C ALA A 390 11.88 -6.10 -18.30
N LEU A 391 12.55 -7.21 -18.01
CA LEU A 391 13.72 -7.25 -17.14
C LEU A 391 15.00 -7.33 -17.99
N VAL A 392 16.09 -6.82 -17.44
CA VAL A 392 17.44 -6.91 -17.99
C VAL A 392 18.43 -7.35 -16.91
N GLU A 393 19.55 -7.92 -17.34
CA GLU A 393 20.75 -8.08 -16.51
C GLU A 393 21.96 -7.44 -17.19
N SER A 394 23.05 -7.22 -16.44
CA SER A 394 24.29 -6.71 -17.05
C SER A 394 24.94 -7.76 -17.96
N VAL A 395 25.67 -7.32 -18.98
CA VAL A 395 26.42 -8.22 -19.88
C VAL A 395 27.38 -9.14 -19.08
N ALA A 396 28.03 -8.59 -18.05
CA ALA A 396 28.89 -9.34 -17.14
C ALA A 396 28.16 -10.53 -16.49
N MET A 397 26.97 -10.28 -15.96
CA MET A 397 26.15 -11.32 -15.34
C MET A 397 25.62 -12.30 -16.37
N GLY A 398 25.12 -11.84 -17.52
CA GLY A 398 24.60 -12.71 -18.58
C GLY A 398 25.65 -13.62 -19.23
N SER A 399 26.93 -13.24 -19.17
CA SER A 399 28.04 -14.04 -19.73
C SER A 399 28.27 -15.40 -19.06
N ILE A 400 27.68 -15.62 -17.88
CA ILE A 400 27.83 -16.86 -17.11
C ILE A 400 26.45 -17.43 -16.74
N PRO A 401 26.16 -18.70 -17.07
CA PRO A 401 24.91 -19.32 -16.69
C PRO A 401 24.91 -19.68 -15.20
N ALA A 402 23.72 -19.65 -14.59
CA ALA A 402 23.52 -20.27 -13.29
C ALA A 402 23.64 -21.80 -13.39
N PRO A 403 23.85 -22.54 -12.29
CA PRO A 403 23.90 -23.99 -12.32
C PRO A 403 22.51 -24.57 -12.59
N ILE A 404 22.43 -25.82 -13.04
CA ILE A 404 21.14 -26.49 -13.20
C ILE A 404 20.56 -26.77 -11.81
N PRO A 405 19.41 -26.20 -11.44
CA PRO A 405 18.87 -26.39 -10.09
C PRO A 405 18.17 -27.74 -9.97
N ASP A 406 18.18 -28.30 -8.75
CA ASP A 406 17.45 -29.53 -8.42
C ASP A 406 16.23 -29.31 -7.53
N TYR A 407 16.12 -28.12 -6.95
CA TYR A 407 15.04 -27.82 -6.01
C TYR A 407 13.71 -27.63 -6.73
N VAL A 408 12.63 -28.21 -6.19
CA VAL A 408 11.28 -28.07 -6.72
C VAL A 408 10.40 -27.47 -5.61
N PRO A 409 10.01 -26.19 -5.71
CA PRO A 409 9.16 -25.56 -4.72
C PRO A 409 7.76 -26.14 -4.75
N ARG A 410 7.05 -26.03 -3.62
CA ARG A 410 5.67 -26.46 -3.46
C ARG A 410 4.78 -25.27 -3.17
N LEU A 411 3.99 -24.88 -4.16
CA LEU A 411 3.12 -23.72 -4.10
C LEU A 411 1.67 -24.11 -4.43
N PRO A 412 0.68 -23.29 -4.03
CA PRO A 412 -0.69 -23.49 -4.48
C PRO A 412 -0.77 -23.40 -6.01
N GLU A 413 -1.50 -24.30 -6.66
CA GLU A 413 -1.58 -24.39 -8.13
C GLU A 413 -1.84 -23.03 -8.81
N ARG A 414 -2.74 -22.23 -8.21
CA ARG A 414 -3.10 -20.89 -8.72
C ARG A 414 -1.94 -19.92 -8.78
N THR A 415 -0.91 -20.07 -7.94
CA THR A 415 0.24 -19.15 -7.91
C THR A 415 0.97 -19.11 -9.24
N VAL A 416 1.01 -20.25 -9.94
CA VAL A 416 1.61 -20.38 -11.28
C VAL A 416 0.54 -20.21 -12.35
N ALA A 417 -0.61 -20.88 -12.24
CA ALA A 417 -1.64 -20.89 -13.27
C ALA A 417 -2.31 -19.52 -13.51
N GLU A 418 -2.51 -18.75 -12.43
CA GLU A 418 -3.07 -17.38 -12.49
C GLU A 418 -1.97 -16.31 -12.60
N ARG A 419 -0.70 -16.72 -12.78
CA ARG A 419 0.46 -15.81 -12.97
C ARG A 419 0.65 -14.80 -11.83
N LEU A 420 0.41 -15.23 -10.59
CA LEU A 420 0.68 -14.42 -9.39
C LEU A 420 2.19 -14.18 -9.18
N LEU A 421 3.01 -15.08 -9.73
CA LEU A 421 4.46 -14.96 -9.86
C LEU A 421 4.87 -15.10 -11.33
N SER A 422 5.80 -14.26 -11.77
CA SER A 422 6.45 -14.40 -13.09
C SER A 422 7.46 -15.56 -13.09
N ALA A 423 7.88 -15.99 -14.27
CA ALA A 423 8.97 -16.97 -14.45
C ALA A 423 10.25 -16.55 -13.71
N SER A 424 10.63 -15.27 -13.79
CA SER A 424 11.80 -14.73 -13.07
C SER A 424 11.61 -14.74 -11.55
N GLN A 425 10.40 -14.48 -11.05
CA GLN A 425 10.13 -14.53 -9.60
C GLN A 425 10.12 -15.98 -9.09
N LEU A 426 9.59 -16.93 -9.86
CA LEU A 426 9.64 -18.37 -9.54
C LEU A 426 11.08 -18.92 -9.56
N GLU A 427 11.90 -18.44 -10.50
CA GLU A 427 13.32 -18.78 -10.57
C GLU A 427 14.04 -18.44 -9.26
N THR A 428 13.72 -17.30 -8.63
CA THR A 428 14.29 -16.95 -7.33
C THR A 428 13.92 -17.96 -6.24
N VAL A 429 12.67 -18.43 -6.21
CA VAL A 429 12.24 -19.45 -5.22
C VAL A 429 13.00 -20.76 -5.43
N ILE A 430 13.24 -21.14 -6.69
CA ILE A 430 13.99 -22.35 -7.05
C ILE A 430 15.44 -22.26 -6.58
N TYR A 431 16.16 -21.19 -6.93
CA TYR A 431 17.57 -21.07 -6.56
C TYR A 431 17.79 -20.80 -5.07
N ALA A 432 16.91 -20.04 -4.42
CA ALA A 432 16.95 -19.89 -2.97
C ALA A 432 16.75 -21.25 -2.26
N GLY A 433 15.77 -22.03 -2.70
CA GLY A 433 15.56 -23.38 -2.18
C GLY A 433 16.71 -24.35 -2.48
N HIS A 434 17.34 -24.23 -3.64
CA HIS A 434 18.53 -25.01 -3.99
C HIS A 434 19.72 -24.66 -3.09
N ALA A 435 20.01 -23.38 -2.89
CA ALA A 435 21.04 -22.93 -1.94
C ALA A 435 20.75 -23.45 -0.53
N TRP A 436 19.50 -23.35 -0.06
CA TRP A 436 19.08 -23.84 1.25
C TRP A 436 19.13 -25.36 1.41
N SER A 437 19.28 -26.14 0.34
CA SER A 437 19.50 -27.59 0.45
C SER A 437 20.94 -27.95 0.83
N GLN A 438 21.84 -26.96 0.84
CA GLN A 438 23.27 -27.13 1.08
C GLN A 438 23.70 -26.49 2.41
N THR A 439 24.90 -26.84 2.86
CA THR A 439 25.58 -26.22 4.01
C THR A 439 26.95 -25.70 3.59
N ILE A 440 27.41 -24.61 4.19
CA ILE A 440 28.78 -24.13 3.98
C ILE A 440 29.77 -25.20 4.47
N PRO A 441 30.91 -25.41 3.78
CA PRO A 441 31.89 -26.42 4.17
C PRO A 441 32.47 -26.16 5.58
N GLY A 442 32.51 -27.19 6.42
CA GLY A 442 33.03 -27.13 7.78
C GLY A 442 31.98 -27.05 8.88
N ARG A 443 32.45 -27.02 10.13
CA ARG A 443 31.63 -26.87 11.34
C ARG A 443 32.11 -25.66 12.12
N PHE A 444 31.18 -24.86 12.62
CA PHE A 444 31.49 -23.54 13.16
C PHE A 444 30.82 -23.26 14.50
N LYS A 445 31.43 -22.37 15.29
CA LYS A 445 30.79 -21.72 16.44
C LYS A 445 30.83 -20.21 16.28
N PRO A 446 29.83 -19.48 16.81
CA PRO A 446 29.93 -18.02 16.91
C PRO A 446 31.16 -17.63 17.74
N ASN A 447 31.94 -16.65 17.25
CA ASN A 447 33.04 -16.08 18.01
C ASN A 447 32.49 -15.38 19.28
N LYS A 448 33.21 -15.51 20.40
CA LYS A 448 32.83 -14.90 21.69
C LYS A 448 32.96 -13.38 21.70
N GLU A 449 33.92 -12.82 20.95
CA GLU A 449 34.24 -11.39 20.96
C GLU A 449 33.92 -10.69 19.63
N GLY A 450 33.04 -11.25 18.79
CA GLY A 450 32.69 -10.63 17.52
C GLY A 450 31.59 -11.32 16.73
N VAL A 451 31.47 -10.93 15.46
CA VAL A 451 30.43 -11.40 14.53
C VAL A 451 30.88 -12.55 13.62
N GLY A 452 32.11 -13.03 13.80
CA GLY A 452 32.70 -14.10 13.00
C GLY A 452 32.22 -15.49 13.41
N LEU A 453 32.41 -16.45 12.50
CA LEU A 453 32.25 -17.88 12.75
C LEU A 453 33.65 -18.50 12.82
N THR A 454 33.95 -19.24 13.88
CA THR A 454 35.23 -19.94 14.06
C THR A 454 35.07 -21.43 13.82
N LEU A 455 36.02 -22.04 13.11
CA LEU A 455 36.02 -23.48 12.90
C LEU A 455 36.15 -24.22 14.23
N ALA A 456 35.30 -25.22 14.44
CA ALA A 456 35.29 -26.03 15.64
C ALA A 456 34.81 -27.45 15.31
N GLU A 457 35.55 -28.47 15.74
CA GLU A 457 35.16 -29.87 15.53
C GLU A 457 33.81 -30.20 16.17
N ASP A 458 33.49 -29.55 17.30
CA ASP A 458 32.23 -29.66 18.03
C ASP A 458 31.24 -28.52 17.71
N GLY A 459 31.42 -27.82 16.59
CA GLY A 459 30.53 -26.75 16.11
C GLY A 459 29.31 -27.25 15.32
N ASP A 460 28.51 -26.33 14.79
CA ASP A 460 27.33 -26.66 13.98
C ASP A 460 27.62 -26.57 12.49
N ALA A 461 26.84 -27.30 11.69
CA ALA A 461 26.79 -27.09 10.24
C ALA A 461 25.89 -25.88 9.95
N TYR A 462 26.36 -24.98 9.09
CA TYR A 462 25.67 -23.74 8.78
C TYR A 462 25.02 -23.85 7.40
N ARG A 463 23.70 -23.67 7.32
CA ARG A 463 22.98 -23.68 6.03
C ARG A 463 23.48 -22.54 5.14
N THR A 464 23.67 -22.83 3.85
CA THR A 464 24.06 -21.86 2.82
C THR A 464 22.93 -20.86 2.60
N GLY A 465 23.26 -19.59 2.41
CA GLY A 465 22.30 -18.50 2.15
C GLY A 465 22.14 -18.22 0.66
N PHE A 466 21.17 -17.36 0.32
CA PHE A 466 20.94 -16.90 -1.04
C PHE A 466 20.84 -15.38 -1.09
N PHE A 467 21.39 -14.76 -2.14
CA PHE A 467 21.41 -13.32 -2.32
C PHE A 467 20.56 -12.90 -3.53
N LEU A 468 19.46 -12.19 -3.24
CA LEU A 468 18.57 -11.57 -4.19
C LEU A 468 18.98 -10.10 -4.42
N GLY A 469 19.72 -9.89 -5.49
CA GLY A 469 20.26 -8.61 -5.98
C GLY A 469 19.36 -7.84 -6.94
N ASP A 470 18.07 -8.19 -7.04
CA ASP A 470 17.16 -7.55 -7.98
C ASP A 470 16.99 -6.04 -7.71
N GLY A 471 16.92 -5.26 -8.77
CA GLY A 471 16.64 -3.83 -8.76
C GLY A 471 15.21 -3.51 -8.27
N THR A 472 14.95 -2.22 -8.07
CA THR A 472 13.60 -1.75 -7.73
C THR A 472 12.63 -2.07 -8.86
N GLY A 473 11.42 -2.50 -8.50
CA GLY A 473 10.37 -2.83 -9.47
C GLY A 473 10.36 -4.27 -10.02
N ALA A 474 11.39 -5.08 -9.76
CA ALA A 474 11.40 -6.52 -10.09
C ALA A 474 10.53 -7.39 -9.16
N GLY A 475 10.00 -6.80 -8.09
CA GLY A 475 9.10 -7.47 -7.13
C GLY A 475 9.81 -8.22 -5.99
N LYS A 476 10.92 -7.68 -5.44
CA LYS A 476 11.64 -8.27 -4.29
C LYS A 476 10.74 -8.68 -3.12
N GLY A 477 9.82 -7.80 -2.69
CA GLY A 477 8.87 -8.12 -1.62
C GLY A 477 8.00 -9.35 -1.94
N ARG A 478 7.54 -9.46 -3.20
CA ARG A 478 6.81 -10.64 -3.70
C ARG A 478 7.66 -11.90 -3.72
N GLN A 479 8.94 -11.80 -4.09
CA GLN A 479 9.88 -12.92 -4.10
C GLN A 479 10.20 -13.40 -2.67
N ILE A 480 10.40 -12.48 -1.72
CA ILE A 480 10.56 -12.80 -0.29
C ILE A 480 9.31 -13.54 0.22
N ALA A 481 8.12 -13.00 -0.05
CA ALA A 481 6.86 -13.62 0.33
C ALA A 481 6.69 -15.02 -0.28
N ALA A 482 7.11 -15.22 -1.53
CA ALA A 482 7.05 -16.52 -2.21
C ALA A 482 8.00 -17.55 -1.59
N CYS A 483 9.23 -17.14 -1.26
CA CYS A 483 10.21 -17.95 -0.54
C CYS A 483 9.71 -18.36 0.85
N ILE A 484 9.08 -17.44 1.58
CA ILE A 484 8.44 -17.73 2.86
C ILE A 484 7.26 -18.69 2.65
N LEU A 485 6.41 -18.46 1.63
CA LEU A 485 5.24 -19.28 1.37
C LEU A 485 5.60 -20.74 1.06
N ASP A 486 6.60 -20.97 0.22
CA ASP A 486 7.11 -22.31 -0.09
C ASP A 486 7.53 -23.05 1.20
N ASN A 487 8.32 -22.40 2.05
CA ASN A 487 8.75 -22.98 3.33
C ASN A 487 7.61 -23.15 4.34
N TRP A 488 6.69 -22.19 4.38
CA TRP A 488 5.48 -22.23 5.18
C TRP A 488 4.66 -23.48 4.82
N LEU A 489 4.43 -23.73 3.53
CA LEU A 489 3.68 -24.89 3.03
C LEU A 489 4.40 -26.22 3.25
N GLN A 490 5.71 -26.21 3.46
CA GLN A 490 6.51 -27.36 3.89
C GLN A 490 6.55 -27.57 5.41
N GLY A 491 5.76 -26.80 6.18
CA GLY A 491 5.62 -26.96 7.63
C GLY A 491 6.49 -26.01 8.46
N ARG A 492 7.34 -25.18 7.83
CA ARG A 492 8.19 -24.20 8.52
C ARG A 492 7.40 -22.91 8.74
N ARG A 493 6.52 -22.94 9.74
CA ARG A 493 5.48 -21.91 10.00
C ARG A 493 5.95 -20.73 10.87
N ARG A 494 7.22 -20.68 11.27
CA ARG A 494 7.82 -19.52 11.97
C ARG A 494 8.89 -18.92 11.06
N ASN A 495 8.71 -17.67 10.65
CA ASN A 495 9.61 -16.97 9.73
C ASN A 495 9.92 -15.56 10.27
N ILE A 496 11.06 -14.99 9.89
CA ILE A 496 11.51 -13.65 10.30
C ILE A 496 11.72 -12.81 9.06
N TRP A 497 11.10 -11.63 9.01
CA TRP A 497 11.29 -10.65 7.94
C TRP A 497 11.83 -9.36 8.55
N VAL A 498 13.13 -9.12 8.33
CA VAL A 498 13.82 -7.90 8.77
C VAL A 498 13.73 -6.87 7.65
N THR A 499 13.33 -5.63 7.95
CA THR A 499 13.15 -4.56 6.96
C THR A 499 13.62 -3.20 7.49
N LYS A 500 13.62 -2.16 6.64
CA LYS A 500 14.17 -0.84 6.95
C LYS A 500 13.38 -0.08 8.02
N ASN A 501 12.05 -0.03 7.91
CA ASN A 501 11.21 0.79 8.76
C ASN A 501 9.81 0.17 8.96
N ALA A 502 9.04 0.72 9.90
CA ALA A 502 7.72 0.21 10.26
C ALA A 502 6.65 0.36 9.14
N PRO A 503 6.64 1.45 8.34
CA PRO A 503 5.69 1.58 7.22
C PRO A 503 5.72 0.42 6.21
N LEU A 504 6.86 -0.24 6.01
CA LEU A 504 6.99 -1.40 5.11
C LEU A 504 6.22 -2.65 5.59
N LEU A 505 5.61 -2.63 6.79
CA LEU A 505 4.70 -3.68 7.24
C LEU A 505 3.53 -3.91 6.27
N GLU A 506 2.93 -2.83 5.77
CA GLU A 506 1.78 -2.93 4.88
C GLU A 506 2.19 -3.39 3.47
N ASP A 507 3.40 -3.05 3.02
CA ASP A 507 3.98 -3.61 1.80
C ASP A 507 4.22 -5.12 1.91
N ALA A 508 4.83 -5.57 3.02
CA ALA A 508 5.03 -6.99 3.28
C ALA A 508 3.70 -7.76 3.34
N ARG A 509 2.68 -7.18 3.99
CA ARG A 509 1.31 -7.73 4.04
C ARG A 509 0.66 -7.78 2.67
N ARG A 510 0.81 -6.74 1.85
CA ARG A 510 0.32 -6.73 0.46
C ARG A 510 0.95 -7.87 -0.34
N ASP A 511 2.26 -8.04 -0.25
CA ASP A 511 2.97 -9.07 -1.02
C ASP A 511 2.67 -10.49 -0.54
N TRP A 512 2.49 -10.69 0.77
CA TRP A 512 2.02 -11.95 1.34
C TRP A 512 0.57 -12.30 0.96
N THR A 513 -0.33 -11.32 1.06
CA THR A 513 -1.75 -11.51 0.72
C THR A 513 -1.97 -11.73 -0.77
N ALA A 514 -1.16 -11.12 -1.63
CA ALA A 514 -1.17 -11.36 -3.07
C ALA A 514 -0.88 -12.82 -3.44
N LEU A 515 -0.17 -13.57 -2.58
CA LEU A 515 0.09 -15.00 -2.75
C LEU A 515 -0.91 -15.89 -2.00
N GLY A 516 -1.96 -15.30 -1.42
CA GLY A 516 -3.02 -16.01 -0.73
C GLY A 516 -2.82 -16.20 0.78
N GLY A 517 -1.80 -15.58 1.36
CA GLY A 517 -1.63 -15.50 2.81
C GLY A 517 -2.62 -14.54 3.48
N LEU A 518 -2.77 -14.61 4.80
CA LEU A 518 -3.58 -13.67 5.57
C LEU A 518 -2.70 -12.51 6.07
N SER A 519 -3.21 -11.27 5.99
CA SER A 519 -2.48 -10.10 6.52
C SER A 519 -2.09 -10.26 8.00
N GLY A 520 -2.93 -10.95 8.78
CA GLY A 520 -2.67 -11.28 10.18
C GLY A 520 -1.56 -12.30 10.43
N ASP A 521 -1.05 -12.99 9.40
CA ASP A 521 0.10 -13.88 9.55
C ASP A 521 1.40 -13.09 9.76
N ILE A 522 1.45 -11.83 9.31
CA ILE A 522 2.59 -10.93 9.51
C ILE A 522 2.32 -10.01 10.70
N GLN A 523 3.13 -10.18 11.75
CA GLN A 523 3.00 -9.44 13.00
C GLN A 523 4.30 -8.67 13.31
N PRO A 524 4.23 -7.35 13.58
CA PRO A 524 5.41 -6.59 13.96
C PRO A 524 5.86 -6.97 15.38
N VAL A 525 7.18 -7.10 15.58
CA VAL A 525 7.77 -7.45 16.88
C VAL A 525 7.45 -6.42 17.98
N SER A 526 7.09 -5.19 17.60
CA SER A 526 6.65 -4.13 18.52
C SER A 526 5.35 -4.44 19.25
N ASN A 527 4.59 -5.46 18.83
CA ASN A 527 3.40 -5.93 19.54
C ASN A 527 3.73 -6.55 20.91
N TRP A 528 4.98 -6.97 21.13
CA TRP A 528 5.48 -7.46 22.40
C TRP A 528 6.52 -6.51 22.95
N LYS A 529 6.51 -6.24 24.26
CA LYS A 529 7.59 -5.45 24.88
C LYS A 529 8.90 -6.24 24.89
N ILE A 530 10.04 -5.55 25.02
CA ILE A 530 11.38 -6.16 24.91
C ILE A 530 11.69 -7.17 26.03
N ASP A 531 11.03 -7.00 27.17
CA ASP A 531 11.10 -7.80 28.39
C ASP A 531 10.04 -8.90 28.47
N GLU A 532 9.13 -8.99 27.48
CA GLU A 532 8.06 -10.01 27.44
C GLU A 532 8.37 -11.06 26.36
N PRO A 533 8.05 -12.35 26.55
CA PRO A 533 8.23 -13.36 25.50
C PRO A 533 7.29 -13.12 24.32
N ILE A 534 7.76 -13.39 23.09
CA ILE A 534 6.93 -13.30 21.88
C ILE A 534 5.99 -14.51 21.84
N LYS A 535 4.67 -14.26 21.91
CA LYS A 535 3.61 -15.28 21.93
C LYS A 535 3.00 -15.49 20.53
N LEU A 536 3.86 -15.63 19.52
CA LEU A 536 3.45 -15.90 18.14
C LEU A 536 3.77 -17.37 17.81
N ASP A 537 2.77 -18.25 17.84
CA ASP A 537 3.00 -19.68 17.64
C ASP A 537 3.42 -19.99 16.19
N GLN A 538 2.77 -19.34 15.23
CA GLN A 538 3.02 -19.45 13.80
C GLN A 538 2.80 -18.07 13.16
N GLY A 539 3.64 -17.71 12.19
CA GLY A 539 3.58 -16.41 11.53
C GLY A 539 4.91 -15.98 10.94
N VAL A 540 4.89 -14.78 10.38
CA VAL A 540 6.06 -14.02 9.98
C VAL A 540 6.25 -12.89 10.98
N LEU A 541 7.33 -12.94 11.74
CA LEU A 541 7.70 -11.87 12.65
C LEU A 541 8.39 -10.76 11.84
N LEU A 542 7.72 -9.62 11.69
CA LEU A 542 8.31 -8.46 11.04
C LEU A 542 9.15 -7.65 12.06
N VAL A 543 10.40 -7.39 11.72
CA VAL A 543 11.37 -6.70 12.57
C VAL A 543 12.01 -5.56 11.77
N THR A 544 12.21 -4.39 12.36
CA THR A 544 13.00 -3.35 11.67
C THR A 544 14.47 -3.41 12.10
N TYR A 545 15.42 -3.01 11.25
CA TYR A 545 16.84 -2.94 11.65
C TYR A 545 17.07 -2.09 12.92
N PRO A 546 16.45 -0.90 13.09
CA PRO A 546 16.53 -0.15 14.34
C PRO A 546 15.97 -0.93 15.54
N THR A 547 14.85 -1.63 15.38
CA THR A 547 14.25 -2.44 16.46
C THR A 547 15.14 -3.62 16.83
N LEU A 548 15.76 -4.30 15.86
CA LEU A 548 16.61 -5.48 16.09
C LEU A 548 17.77 -5.17 17.05
N ARG A 549 18.39 -3.99 16.91
CA ARG A 549 19.52 -3.55 17.77
C ARG A 549 19.11 -2.95 19.12
N SER A 550 17.82 -2.93 19.46
CA SER A 550 17.33 -2.25 20.65
C SER A 550 17.67 -3.03 21.94
N LEU A 551 18.05 -2.28 22.98
CA LEU A 551 18.42 -2.77 24.32
C LEU A 551 17.65 -1.98 25.38
N ARG A 552 17.20 -2.65 26.45
CA ARG A 552 16.55 -2.02 27.62
C ARG A 552 16.94 -2.79 28.89
N GLY A 553 17.78 -2.19 29.73
CA GLY A 553 18.38 -2.89 30.87
C GLY A 553 19.16 -4.11 30.39
N GLU A 554 18.88 -5.29 30.94
CA GLU A 554 19.50 -6.56 30.53
C GLU A 554 18.79 -7.25 29.35
N HIS A 555 17.68 -6.70 28.86
CA HIS A 555 16.90 -7.30 27.78
C HIS A 555 17.30 -6.74 26.40
N SER A 556 17.55 -7.62 25.44
CA SER A 556 17.84 -7.27 24.04
C SER A 556 16.79 -7.82 23.09
N ARG A 557 16.45 -7.06 22.04
CA ARG A 557 15.52 -7.55 20.99
C ARG A 557 16.09 -8.73 20.24
N LEU A 558 17.39 -8.74 19.97
CA LEU A 558 18.08 -9.88 19.39
C LEU A 558 17.83 -11.16 20.21
N LYS A 559 18.07 -11.12 21.52
CA LYS A 559 17.88 -12.28 22.41
C LYS A 559 16.43 -12.74 22.44
N GLN A 560 15.48 -11.80 22.55
CA GLN A 560 14.06 -12.13 22.54
C GLN A 560 13.64 -12.85 21.25
N ILE A 561 14.15 -12.42 20.09
CA ILE A 561 13.86 -13.04 18.79
C ILE A 561 14.51 -14.42 18.70
N THR A 562 15.77 -14.57 19.12
CA THR A 562 16.45 -15.88 19.11
C THR A 562 15.81 -16.88 20.08
N ASP A 563 15.37 -16.42 21.25
CA ASP A 563 14.67 -17.24 22.23
C ASP A 563 13.30 -17.72 21.67
N TRP A 564 12.60 -16.88 20.90
CA TRP A 564 11.36 -17.25 20.21
C TRP A 564 11.59 -18.22 19.04
N ALA A 565 12.66 -18.00 18.27
CA ALA A 565 13.01 -18.84 17.14
C ALA A 565 13.36 -20.27 17.60
N GLY A 566 14.13 -20.39 18.68
CA GLY A 566 14.64 -21.65 19.19
C GLY A 566 15.90 -22.13 18.47
N ALA A 567 16.66 -23.03 19.10
CA ALA A 567 17.92 -23.54 18.54
C ALA A 567 17.71 -24.43 17.29
N ASP A 568 16.54 -25.05 17.16
CA ASP A 568 16.12 -25.90 16.04
C ASP A 568 15.45 -25.11 14.90
N TYR A 569 15.56 -23.78 14.89
CA TYR A 569 14.91 -22.93 13.91
C TYR A 569 15.40 -23.21 12.48
N GLU A 570 14.45 -23.60 11.63
CA GLU A 570 14.65 -23.87 10.21
C GLU A 570 13.94 -22.87 9.29
N GLY A 571 13.25 -21.88 9.87
CA GLY A 571 12.46 -20.90 9.10
C GLY A 571 13.31 -20.00 8.22
N VAL A 572 12.63 -19.21 7.37
CA VAL A 572 13.27 -18.19 6.56
C VAL A 572 13.62 -16.99 7.44
N ILE A 573 14.84 -16.45 7.27
CA ILE A 573 15.23 -15.12 7.75
C ILE A 573 15.48 -14.29 6.51
N ALA A 574 14.53 -13.42 6.17
CA ALA A 574 14.66 -12.50 5.06
C ALA A 574 15.17 -11.15 5.56
N PHE A 575 16.36 -10.77 5.12
CA PHE A 575 16.92 -9.43 5.29
C PHE A 575 16.56 -8.59 4.08
N ASP A 576 15.42 -7.91 4.16
CA ASP A 576 14.95 -6.95 3.16
C ASP A 576 15.67 -5.61 3.34
N GLU A 577 16.16 -5.05 2.24
CA GLU A 577 17.16 -3.99 2.23
C GLU A 577 18.42 -4.33 3.04
N ALA A 578 18.98 -5.51 2.77
CA ALA A 578 20.15 -6.06 3.47
C ALA A 578 21.37 -5.11 3.57
N HIS A 579 21.49 -4.14 2.67
CA HIS A 579 22.54 -3.11 2.71
C HIS A 579 22.52 -2.27 4.00
N GLU A 580 21.41 -2.21 4.73
CA GLU A 580 21.32 -1.59 6.06
C GLU A 580 22.20 -2.31 7.12
N MET A 581 22.65 -3.54 6.84
CA MET A 581 23.65 -4.25 7.66
C MET A 581 25.10 -3.91 7.27
N GLY A 582 25.29 -3.00 6.32
CA GLY A 582 26.60 -2.50 5.91
C GLY A 582 27.41 -1.93 7.09
N GLY A 583 28.73 -1.94 6.95
CA GLY A 583 29.64 -1.46 8.01
C GLY A 583 29.77 -2.41 9.20
N VAL A 584 29.31 -3.65 9.11
CA VAL A 584 29.47 -4.67 10.16
C VAL A 584 30.94 -5.03 10.43
N ALA A 585 31.81 -4.87 9.43
CA ALA A 585 33.24 -5.15 9.56
C ALA A 585 34.01 -3.99 10.26
N GLY A 586 33.36 -2.86 10.56
CA GLY A 586 34.06 -1.62 10.88
C GLY A 586 34.87 -1.11 9.68
N GLY A 587 35.72 -0.11 9.90
CA GLY A 587 36.65 0.37 8.86
C GLY A 587 37.41 1.63 9.24
N GLU A 588 38.47 1.95 8.49
CA GLU A 588 39.18 3.23 8.60
C GLU A 588 38.39 4.32 7.86
N GLY A 589 37.90 5.31 8.60
CA GLY A 589 37.41 6.57 8.03
C GLY A 589 38.49 7.64 8.06
N ALA A 590 38.21 8.81 7.47
CA ALA A 590 39.08 9.99 7.52
C ALA A 590 39.43 10.49 8.95
N LEU A 591 38.82 9.91 9.98
CA LEU A 591 39.00 10.21 11.41
C LEU A 591 39.53 9.00 12.21
N GLY A 592 40.01 7.93 11.56
CA GLY A 592 40.54 6.72 12.20
C GLY A 592 39.62 5.49 12.13
N ALA A 593 39.97 4.43 12.88
CA ALA A 593 39.23 3.17 12.94
C ALA A 593 37.84 3.37 13.58
N LYS A 594 36.78 2.93 12.88
CA LYS A 594 35.40 2.95 13.34
C LYS A 594 34.94 1.57 13.79
N GLU A 595 34.28 1.53 14.94
CA GLU A 595 33.55 0.34 15.40
C GLU A 595 32.45 -0.05 14.41
N GLY A 596 32.13 -1.36 14.36
CA GLY A 596 31.12 -1.90 13.47
C GLY A 596 29.71 -1.35 13.75
N SER A 597 28.91 -1.20 12.69
CA SER A 597 27.50 -0.78 12.82
C SER A 597 26.73 -1.76 13.72
N GLN A 598 26.16 -1.26 14.82
CA GLN A 598 25.34 -2.08 15.73
C GLN A 598 24.16 -2.74 15.02
N GLN A 599 23.60 -2.11 13.98
CA GLN A 599 22.56 -2.74 13.14
C GLN A 599 23.12 -3.95 12.38
N GLY A 600 24.28 -3.79 11.75
CA GLY A 600 24.97 -4.87 11.05
C GLY A 600 25.39 -6.00 12.00
N ILE A 601 25.90 -5.65 13.19
CA ILE A 601 26.29 -6.61 14.22
C ILE A 601 25.10 -7.46 14.65
N CYS A 602 23.98 -6.84 15.05
CA CYS A 602 22.80 -7.62 15.45
C CYS A 602 22.21 -8.45 14.30
N GLY A 603 22.27 -7.94 13.06
CA GLY A 603 21.87 -8.70 11.87
C GLY A 603 22.71 -9.96 11.65
N VAL A 604 24.04 -9.86 11.78
CA VAL A 604 24.94 -11.02 11.67
C VAL A 604 24.81 -11.97 12.87
N LEU A 605 24.66 -11.46 14.09
CA LEU A 605 24.46 -12.32 15.26
C LEU A 605 23.13 -13.10 15.18
N LEU A 606 22.06 -12.51 14.66
CA LEU A 606 20.78 -13.20 14.47
C LEU A 606 20.94 -14.46 13.61
N GLN A 607 21.60 -14.33 12.45
CA GLN A 607 21.87 -15.48 11.59
C GLN A 607 22.91 -16.42 12.22
N ASN A 608 23.90 -15.94 12.97
CA ASN A 608 24.91 -16.81 13.58
C ASN A 608 24.34 -17.68 14.70
N HIS A 609 23.37 -17.18 15.46
CA HIS A 609 22.69 -17.93 16.52
C HIS A 609 21.71 -18.99 16.00
N LEU A 610 21.39 -18.98 14.70
CA LEU A 610 20.43 -19.90 14.09
C LEU A 610 21.09 -20.67 12.91
N PRO A 611 21.92 -21.70 13.17
CA PRO A 611 22.73 -22.40 12.16
C PRO A 611 21.91 -22.96 10.98
N SER A 612 20.74 -23.51 11.26
CA SER A 612 19.85 -24.17 10.30
C SER A 612 18.89 -23.23 9.56
N ALA A 613 18.92 -21.93 9.87
CA ALA A 613 18.03 -20.94 9.27
C ALA A 613 18.25 -20.79 7.76
N ARG A 614 17.16 -20.53 7.03
CA ARG A 614 17.17 -20.25 5.59
C ARG A 614 17.35 -18.77 5.36
N VAL A 615 18.61 -18.34 5.20
CA VAL A 615 18.93 -16.91 5.09
C VAL A 615 18.75 -16.43 3.66
N LEU A 616 17.94 -15.39 3.50
CA LEU A 616 17.72 -14.65 2.26
C LEU A 616 18.22 -13.21 2.46
N TYR A 617 19.22 -12.79 1.69
CA TYR A 617 19.62 -11.39 1.62
C TYR A 617 18.94 -10.75 0.41
N ALA A 618 18.14 -9.70 0.60
CA ALA A 618 17.48 -9.01 -0.50
C ALA A 618 17.93 -7.55 -0.53
N SER A 619 18.70 -7.17 -1.57
CA SER A 619 19.15 -5.79 -1.75
C SER A 619 19.68 -5.54 -3.16
N ALA A 620 19.20 -4.48 -3.81
CA ALA A 620 19.66 -4.09 -5.15
C ALA A 620 21.15 -3.68 -5.20
N THR A 621 21.73 -3.28 -4.06
CA THR A 621 23.10 -2.73 -3.93
C THR A 621 24.05 -3.67 -3.20
N GLY A 622 23.64 -4.94 -3.03
CA GLY A 622 24.41 -5.94 -2.29
C GLY A 622 25.81 -6.21 -2.84
N ALA A 623 25.95 -6.24 -4.17
CA ALA A 623 27.20 -6.53 -4.85
C ALA A 623 27.87 -5.29 -5.48
N SER A 624 27.45 -4.07 -5.11
CA SER A 624 28.05 -2.83 -5.63
C SER A 624 29.21 -2.30 -4.76
N ASP A 625 29.26 -2.69 -3.49
CA ASP A 625 30.36 -2.35 -2.56
C ASP A 625 30.76 -3.63 -1.79
N ILE A 626 32.06 -3.88 -1.67
CA ILE A 626 32.60 -5.05 -0.97
C ILE A 626 32.16 -5.12 0.50
N ASN A 627 31.96 -3.97 1.15
CA ASN A 627 31.51 -3.92 2.53
C ASN A 627 30.08 -4.45 2.70
N ASN A 628 29.29 -4.48 1.61
CA ASN A 628 27.96 -5.07 1.60
C ASN A 628 27.98 -6.61 1.49
N LEU A 629 29.11 -7.23 1.14
CA LEU A 629 29.24 -8.70 1.23
C LEU A 629 29.73 -9.18 2.59
N ALA A 630 30.26 -8.27 3.43
CA ALA A 630 30.80 -8.61 4.74
C ALA A 630 29.74 -9.14 5.73
N TYR A 631 28.46 -8.77 5.56
CA TYR A 631 27.35 -9.28 6.38
C TYR A 631 26.73 -10.57 5.81
N ALA A 632 27.04 -10.91 4.56
CA ALA A 632 26.46 -12.05 3.84
C ALA A 632 27.20 -13.36 4.17
N VAL A 633 27.39 -13.62 5.46
CA VAL A 633 28.28 -14.67 5.99
C VAL A 633 27.83 -16.09 5.61
N ARG A 634 26.59 -16.27 5.14
CA ARG A 634 26.06 -17.57 4.68
C ARG A 634 26.32 -17.88 3.21
N LEU A 635 26.96 -16.98 2.46
CA LEU A 635 27.27 -17.24 1.05
C LEU A 635 28.53 -18.12 0.85
N GLY A 636 29.27 -18.43 1.91
CA GLY A 636 30.49 -19.24 1.80
C GLY A 636 31.62 -18.53 1.05
N LEU A 637 31.71 -17.20 1.17
CA LEU A 637 32.73 -16.38 0.51
C LEU A 637 34.14 -16.52 1.11
N TRP A 638 34.24 -17.09 2.31
CA TRP A 638 35.48 -17.35 3.03
C TRP A 638 35.31 -18.58 3.93
N GLY A 639 36.43 -19.15 4.41
CA GLY A 639 36.48 -20.35 5.22
C GLY A 639 37.00 -21.57 4.44
N PRO A 640 36.78 -22.80 4.95
CA PRO A 640 37.23 -24.03 4.32
C PRO A 640 36.78 -24.14 2.87
N GLU A 641 37.66 -24.68 2.01
CA GLU A 641 37.39 -24.88 0.58
C GLU A 641 37.15 -23.60 -0.24
N THR A 642 37.50 -22.43 0.33
CA THR A 642 37.48 -21.14 -0.38
C THR A 642 38.90 -20.59 -0.56
N ALA A 643 39.06 -19.58 -1.42
CA ALA A 643 40.33 -18.89 -1.62
C ALA A 643 40.74 -17.96 -0.46
N PHE A 644 39.85 -17.73 0.52
CA PHE A 644 40.03 -16.77 1.60
C PHE A 644 39.81 -17.45 2.95
N ALA A 645 40.83 -17.44 3.82
CA ALA A 645 40.75 -18.11 5.11
C ALA A 645 39.68 -17.49 6.02
N ASP A 646 39.58 -16.16 5.98
CA ASP A 646 38.65 -15.36 6.77
C ASP A 646 38.10 -14.15 6.00
N ARG A 647 37.16 -13.47 6.66
CA ARG A 647 36.46 -12.30 6.12
C ARG A 647 37.40 -11.12 5.87
N GLU A 648 38.35 -10.89 6.77
CA GLU A 648 39.31 -9.79 6.68
C GLU A 648 40.23 -9.96 5.46
N GLN A 649 40.69 -11.18 5.19
CA GLN A 649 41.44 -11.53 3.99
C GLN A 649 40.61 -11.36 2.72
N PHE A 650 39.34 -11.77 2.73
CA PHE A 650 38.41 -11.55 1.62
C PHE A 650 38.25 -10.06 1.30
N ILE A 651 37.87 -9.25 2.30
CA ILE A 651 37.63 -7.81 2.12
C ILE A 651 38.89 -7.10 1.61
N SER A 652 40.05 -7.37 2.23
CA SER A 652 41.31 -6.73 1.84
C SER A 652 41.76 -7.12 0.43
N SER A 653 41.57 -8.36 0.01
CA SER A 653 41.96 -8.85 -1.31
C SER A 653 41.05 -8.31 -2.42
N ILE A 654 39.73 -8.34 -2.22
CA ILE A 654 38.79 -7.80 -3.21
C ILE A 654 38.90 -6.27 -3.30
N ARG A 655 39.13 -5.58 -2.17
CA ARG A 655 39.36 -4.12 -2.17
C ARG A 655 40.59 -3.73 -3.00
N LYS A 656 41.68 -4.50 -2.94
CA LYS A 656 42.88 -4.30 -3.79
C LYS A 656 42.57 -4.52 -5.27
N GLY A 657 41.69 -5.46 -5.60
CA GLY A 657 41.30 -5.76 -6.98
C GLY A 657 40.25 -4.79 -7.58
N GLY A 658 39.65 -3.92 -6.76
CA GLY A 658 38.69 -2.91 -7.20
C GLY A 658 37.42 -3.49 -7.83
N ILE A 659 36.83 -2.74 -8.76
CA ILE A 659 35.54 -3.07 -9.40
C ILE A 659 35.62 -4.40 -10.16
N ALA A 660 36.73 -4.68 -10.84
CA ALA A 660 36.90 -5.92 -11.62
C ALA A 660 36.85 -7.18 -10.74
N ALA A 661 37.46 -7.12 -9.55
CA ALA A 661 37.38 -8.23 -8.59
C ALA A 661 35.97 -8.40 -8.03
N MET A 662 35.23 -7.31 -7.82
CA MET A 662 33.85 -7.36 -7.36
C MET A 662 32.91 -8.00 -8.41
N GLU A 663 33.11 -7.66 -9.69
CA GLU A 663 32.38 -8.29 -10.79
C GLU A 663 32.64 -9.79 -10.88
N LEU A 664 33.89 -10.21 -10.66
CA LEU A 664 34.25 -11.63 -10.61
C LEU A 664 33.52 -12.35 -9.46
N VAL A 665 33.45 -11.76 -8.28
CA VAL A 665 32.71 -12.32 -7.13
C VAL A 665 31.23 -12.45 -7.45
N ALA A 666 30.61 -11.43 -8.05
CA ALA A 666 29.20 -11.49 -8.43
C ALA A 666 28.92 -12.59 -9.47
N ARG A 667 29.83 -12.76 -10.45
CA ARG A 667 29.75 -13.82 -11.47
C ARG A 667 29.92 -15.21 -10.86
N ASP A 668 30.86 -15.38 -9.94
CA ASP A 668 31.09 -16.65 -9.24
C ASP A 668 29.90 -17.04 -8.36
N LEU A 669 29.32 -16.07 -7.65
CA LEU A 669 28.08 -16.27 -6.90
C LEU A 669 26.90 -16.65 -7.81
N LYS A 670 26.80 -16.10 -9.03
CA LYS A 670 25.79 -16.54 -10.01
C LYS A 670 26.07 -17.96 -10.49
N ALA A 671 27.32 -18.29 -10.81
CA ALA A 671 27.75 -19.60 -11.30
C ALA A 671 27.52 -20.72 -10.29
N THR A 672 27.59 -20.40 -9.00
CA THR A 672 27.27 -21.30 -7.87
C THR A 672 25.78 -21.29 -7.49
N GLY A 673 24.96 -20.46 -8.14
CA GLY A 673 23.52 -20.38 -7.91
C GLY A 673 23.12 -19.65 -6.62
N LEU A 674 24.03 -18.85 -6.06
CA LEU A 674 23.87 -18.12 -4.80
C LEU A 674 23.48 -16.65 -5.00
N TYR A 675 23.52 -16.13 -6.23
CA TYR A 675 23.21 -14.74 -6.53
C TYR A 675 22.42 -14.55 -7.82
N MET A 676 21.42 -13.67 -7.77
CA MET A 676 20.65 -13.18 -8.93
C MET A 676 20.46 -11.69 -8.87
N ALA A 677 20.61 -10.98 -9.98
CA ALA A 677 20.39 -9.54 -10.04
C ALA A 677 19.79 -9.12 -11.38
N ARG A 678 18.55 -8.66 -11.35
CA ARG A 678 17.77 -8.21 -12.51
C ARG A 678 17.25 -6.81 -12.28
N ALA A 679 17.30 -5.95 -13.30
CA ALA A 679 16.75 -4.60 -13.27
C ALA A 679 15.61 -4.47 -14.27
N LEU A 680 14.79 -3.42 -14.12
CA LEU A 680 13.83 -3.07 -15.16
C LEU A 680 14.58 -2.57 -16.41
N SER A 681 14.07 -2.91 -17.58
CA SER A 681 14.58 -2.40 -18.84
C SER A 681 14.35 -0.89 -18.94
N PHE A 682 15.36 -0.17 -19.43
CA PHE A 682 15.24 1.23 -19.83
C PHE A 682 14.74 1.39 -21.28
N ALA A 683 14.28 0.31 -21.92
CA ALA A 683 13.72 0.39 -23.26
C ALA A 683 12.52 1.36 -23.28
N GLY A 684 12.59 2.36 -24.16
CA GLY A 684 11.59 3.43 -24.26
C GLY A 684 11.77 4.57 -23.25
N VAL A 685 12.88 4.62 -22.51
CA VAL A 685 13.23 5.72 -21.61
C VAL A 685 14.30 6.59 -22.24
N GLU A 686 14.01 7.89 -22.39
CA GLU A 686 14.96 8.92 -22.80
C GLU A 686 15.42 9.72 -21.58
N TYR A 687 16.72 10.04 -21.53
CA TYR A 687 17.32 10.83 -20.47
C TYR A 687 17.80 12.16 -21.03
N ASP A 688 17.36 13.25 -20.43
CA ASP A 688 17.84 14.60 -20.74
C ASP A 688 18.19 15.35 -19.45
N ILE A 689 19.29 16.12 -19.49
CA ILE A 689 19.75 16.94 -18.36
C ILE A 689 19.26 18.37 -18.57
N LEU A 690 18.18 18.74 -17.88
CA LEU A 690 17.70 20.11 -17.87
C LEU A 690 18.62 21.00 -17.03
N LYS A 691 19.49 21.76 -17.70
CA LYS A 691 20.42 22.69 -17.05
C LYS A 691 19.79 24.07 -16.86
N HIS A 692 19.87 24.60 -15.63
CA HIS A 692 19.56 26.00 -15.33
C HIS A 692 20.87 26.80 -15.23
N GLU A 693 21.05 27.80 -16.08
CA GLU A 693 22.16 28.75 -15.99
C GLU A 693 21.79 29.87 -15.01
N LEU A 694 22.63 30.08 -13.99
CA LEU A 694 22.40 31.16 -13.02
C LEU A 694 22.56 32.52 -13.71
N THR A 695 21.56 33.38 -13.51
CA THR A 695 21.62 34.77 -13.93
C THR A 695 22.57 35.59 -13.04
N PRO A 696 23.10 36.74 -13.52
CA PRO A 696 23.93 37.62 -12.69
C PRO A 696 23.29 38.00 -11.35
N ALA A 697 21.98 38.26 -11.34
CA ALA A 697 21.25 38.57 -10.11
C ALA A 697 21.18 37.38 -9.14
N GLN A 698 21.03 36.15 -9.65
CA GLN A 698 21.05 34.95 -8.80
C GLN A 698 22.44 34.67 -8.23
N ILE A 699 23.50 34.93 -9.01
CA ILE A 699 24.89 34.86 -8.54
C ILE A 699 25.10 35.85 -7.40
N GLU A 700 24.67 37.11 -7.56
CA GLU A 700 24.76 38.14 -6.51
C GLU A 700 24.02 37.73 -5.23
N ILE A 701 22.82 37.13 -5.34
CA ILE A 701 22.08 36.60 -4.19
C ILE A 701 22.88 35.49 -3.50
N TYR A 702 23.44 34.55 -4.27
CA TYR A 702 24.23 33.46 -3.72
C TYR A 702 25.47 33.97 -2.97
N ASP A 703 26.22 34.89 -3.60
CA ASP A 703 27.43 35.48 -3.04
C ASP A 703 27.12 36.28 -1.77
N THR A 704 26.04 37.07 -1.76
CA THR A 704 25.59 37.80 -0.57
C THR A 704 25.34 36.87 0.61
N TYR A 705 24.68 35.73 0.38
CA TYR A 705 24.47 34.74 1.44
C TYR A 705 25.77 34.02 1.82
N ALA A 706 26.65 33.75 0.86
CA ALA A 706 27.96 33.14 1.15
C ALA A 706 28.80 34.04 2.07
N ASP A 707 28.80 35.35 1.82
CA ASP A 707 29.45 36.34 2.67
C ASP A 707 28.84 36.36 4.08
N ALA A 708 27.50 36.34 4.18
CA ALA A 708 26.82 36.29 5.48
C ALA A 708 27.17 35.01 6.27
N TRP A 709 27.16 33.84 5.62
CA TRP A 709 27.55 32.58 6.25
C TRP A 709 29.04 32.55 6.64
N SER A 710 29.91 33.22 5.87
CA SER A 710 31.33 33.37 6.17
C SER A 710 31.54 34.12 7.49
N ILE A 711 30.76 35.18 7.75
CA ILE A 711 30.80 35.92 9.03
C ILE A 711 30.47 34.98 10.20
N ILE A 712 29.42 34.17 10.08
CA ILE A 712 29.03 33.23 11.15
C ILE A 712 30.12 32.17 11.35
N HIS A 713 30.67 31.62 10.26
CA HIS A 713 31.72 30.61 10.32
C HIS A 713 32.97 31.12 11.02
N GLN A 714 33.43 32.34 10.69
CA GLN A 714 34.61 32.96 11.31
C GLN A 714 34.43 33.21 12.81
N ASN A 715 33.21 33.49 13.26
CA ASN A 715 32.90 33.76 14.65
C ASN A 715 32.49 32.51 15.47
N MET A 716 32.33 31.35 14.81
CA MET A 716 31.86 30.12 15.46
C MET A 716 32.79 29.65 16.58
N GLU A 717 34.11 29.63 16.36
CA GLU A 717 35.06 29.20 17.39
C GLU A 717 35.04 30.17 18.58
N ARG A 718 34.94 31.48 18.32
CA ARG A 718 34.82 32.48 19.38
C ARG A 718 33.52 32.32 20.19
N ALA A 719 32.42 31.95 19.55
CA ALA A 719 31.17 31.67 20.24
C ALA A 719 31.26 30.40 21.12
N LEU A 720 32.00 29.37 20.67
CA LEU A 720 32.27 28.16 21.46
C LEU A 720 33.12 28.45 22.70
N GLU A 721 34.07 29.39 22.60
CA GLU A 721 34.85 29.88 23.75
C GLU A 721 33.97 30.64 24.75
N LEU A 722 33.17 31.60 24.27
CA LEU A 722 32.28 32.41 25.12
C LEU A 722 31.20 31.59 25.84
N THR A 723 30.84 30.43 25.29
CA THR A 723 29.86 29.50 25.88
C THR A 723 30.50 28.41 26.73
N ALA A 724 31.81 28.51 27.00
CA ALA A 724 32.58 27.54 27.79
C ALA A 724 32.52 26.10 27.25
N VAL A 725 32.31 25.94 25.94
CA VAL A 725 32.42 24.64 25.24
C VAL A 725 33.89 24.32 24.93
N VAL A 726 34.68 25.37 24.70
CA VAL A 726 36.13 25.33 24.53
C VAL A 726 36.76 26.32 25.52
N ASP A 727 37.84 25.92 26.16
CA ASP A 727 38.67 26.83 26.95
C ASP A 727 39.62 27.59 26.02
N GLY A 728 39.47 28.91 25.93
CA GLY A 728 40.32 29.76 25.10
C GLY A 728 41.72 30.01 25.64
N LEU A 729 42.00 29.72 26.93
CA LEU A 729 43.32 29.87 27.55
C LEU A 729 44.18 28.61 27.38
N GLU A 730 43.57 27.43 27.51
CA GLU A 730 44.27 26.14 27.39
C GLU A 730 44.07 25.48 26.01
N ASN A 731 43.23 26.06 25.15
CA ASN A 731 42.80 25.50 23.86
C ASN A 731 42.20 24.08 23.99
N ALA A 732 41.66 23.78 25.18
CA ALA A 732 41.13 22.48 25.55
C ALA A 732 39.62 22.43 25.31
N THR A 733 39.11 21.30 24.81
CA THR A 733 37.65 21.14 24.59
C THR A 733 36.99 20.67 25.90
N LEU A 734 36.23 21.56 26.55
CA LEU A 734 35.54 21.29 27.82
C LEU A 734 34.31 20.38 27.63
N ASN A 735 33.65 20.47 26.46
CA ASN A 735 32.54 19.58 26.10
C ASN A 735 32.62 19.17 24.62
N SER A 736 33.23 18.01 24.36
CA SER A 736 33.42 17.48 23.01
C SER A 736 32.10 17.19 22.30
N GLY A 737 31.09 16.71 23.02
CA GLY A 737 29.75 16.47 22.48
C GLY A 737 29.06 17.75 22.02
N ALA A 738 29.11 18.82 22.82
CA ALA A 738 28.55 20.11 22.47
C ALA A 738 29.28 20.75 21.27
N LYS A 739 30.61 20.65 21.22
CA LYS A 739 31.42 21.14 20.09
C LYS A 739 31.06 20.45 18.78
N VAL A 740 30.98 19.12 18.78
CA VAL A 740 30.60 18.33 17.60
C VAL A 740 29.16 18.62 17.18
N SER A 741 28.24 18.72 18.14
CA SER A 741 26.83 19.07 17.89
C SER A 741 26.68 20.46 17.25
N ALA A 742 27.37 21.47 17.77
CA ALA A 742 27.33 22.83 17.23
C ALA A 742 27.85 22.90 15.79
N ARG A 743 29.04 22.32 15.53
CA ARG A 743 29.62 22.26 14.17
C ARG A 743 28.72 21.48 13.20
N SER A 744 28.19 20.35 13.65
CA SER A 744 27.27 19.53 12.83
C SER A 744 25.99 20.28 12.50
N ARG A 745 25.38 20.97 13.47
CA ARG A 745 24.19 21.82 13.24
C ARG A 745 24.48 22.94 12.27
N PHE A 746 25.59 23.66 12.46
CA PHE A 746 26.00 24.76 11.57
C PHE A 746 26.14 24.28 10.12
N GLU A 747 26.97 23.25 9.88
CA GLU A 747 27.21 22.72 8.54
C GLU A 747 25.94 22.15 7.90
N SER A 748 25.13 21.41 8.67
CA SER A 748 23.88 20.83 8.17
C SER A 748 22.84 21.91 7.84
N THR A 749 22.77 22.99 8.61
CA THR A 749 21.87 24.11 8.31
C THR A 749 22.36 24.89 7.09
N LYS A 750 23.65 25.19 6.99
CA LYS A 750 24.26 25.83 5.82
C LYS A 750 24.00 25.05 4.53
N GLN A 751 24.26 23.74 4.52
CA GLN A 751 24.01 22.88 3.35
C GLN A 751 22.54 22.89 2.93
N ARG A 752 21.61 22.77 3.88
CA ARG A 752 20.17 22.80 3.59
C ARG A 752 19.73 24.17 3.08
N PHE A 753 20.24 25.25 3.65
CA PHE A 753 19.95 26.62 3.21
C PHE A 753 20.34 26.82 1.74
N PHE A 754 21.59 26.53 1.36
CA PHE A 754 22.02 26.66 -0.03
C PHE A 754 21.32 25.69 -0.97
N GLY A 755 21.01 24.47 -0.50
CA GLY A 755 20.20 23.51 -1.24
C GLY A 755 18.84 24.09 -1.63
N GLN A 756 18.17 24.79 -0.71
CA GLN A 756 16.89 25.44 -0.98
C GLN A 756 17.03 26.68 -1.87
N VAL A 757 18.04 27.53 -1.64
CA VAL A 757 18.31 28.69 -2.51
C VAL A 757 18.50 28.25 -3.96
N LEU A 758 19.35 27.24 -4.19
CA LEU A 758 19.60 26.69 -5.52
C LEU A 758 18.37 25.99 -6.12
N LEU A 759 17.57 25.31 -5.30
CA LEU A 759 16.31 24.72 -5.75
C LEU A 759 15.34 25.81 -6.25
N SER A 760 15.15 26.88 -5.46
CA SER A 760 14.31 28.02 -5.81
C SER A 760 14.78 28.71 -7.09
N MET A 761 16.09 28.89 -7.26
CA MET A 761 16.66 29.47 -8.48
C MET A 761 16.35 28.64 -9.74
N LYS A 762 16.27 27.31 -9.61
CA LYS A 762 15.98 26.39 -10.74
C LYS A 762 14.51 26.34 -11.11
N LEU A 763 13.59 26.72 -10.21
CA LEU A 763 12.14 26.56 -10.42
C LEU A 763 11.64 27.18 -11.74
N PRO A 764 12.04 28.39 -12.15
CA PRO A 764 11.57 28.97 -13.43
C PRO A 764 11.87 28.08 -14.64
N THR A 765 13.07 27.47 -14.70
CA THR A 765 13.44 26.57 -15.79
C THR A 765 12.66 25.26 -15.74
N VAL A 766 12.46 24.68 -14.55
CA VAL A 766 11.68 23.45 -14.38
C VAL A 766 10.20 23.67 -14.71
N ILE A 767 9.62 24.79 -14.27
CA ILE A 767 8.22 25.16 -14.56
C ILE A 767 8.03 25.34 -16.06
N SER A 768 8.94 26.07 -16.73
CA SER A 768 8.89 26.27 -18.18
C SER A 768 8.95 24.94 -18.94
N ALA A 769 9.88 24.05 -18.58
CA ALA A 769 9.97 22.72 -19.20
C ALA A 769 8.71 21.88 -18.95
N ALA A 770 8.18 21.91 -17.72
CA ALA A 770 6.95 21.20 -17.38
C ALA A 770 5.75 21.71 -18.19
N GLN A 771 5.61 23.03 -18.34
CA GLN A 771 4.56 23.64 -19.18
C GLN A 771 4.69 23.18 -20.63
N GLN A 772 5.90 23.21 -21.20
CA GLN A 772 6.15 22.73 -22.56
C GLN A 772 5.77 21.25 -22.74
N HIS A 773 6.13 20.39 -21.80
CA HIS A 773 5.74 18.97 -21.85
C HIS A 773 4.22 18.79 -21.77
N LEU A 774 3.53 19.55 -20.92
CA LEU A 774 2.07 19.53 -20.82
C LEU A 774 1.39 20.04 -22.11
N GLU A 775 1.91 21.10 -22.73
CA GLU A 775 1.45 21.62 -24.02
C GLU A 775 1.60 20.59 -25.14
N ASN A 776 2.67 19.77 -25.09
CA ASN A 776 2.89 18.65 -25.99
C ASN A 776 2.00 17.42 -25.71
N GLY A 777 1.05 17.52 -24.76
CA GLY A 777 0.15 16.44 -24.38
C GLY A 777 0.82 15.33 -23.55
N GLN A 778 2.01 15.58 -23.00
CA GLN A 778 2.72 14.64 -22.14
C GLN A 778 2.27 14.82 -20.68
N SER A 779 2.47 13.79 -19.85
CA SER A 779 2.28 13.90 -18.40
C SER A 779 3.62 14.16 -17.72
N VAL A 780 3.63 15.06 -16.74
CA VAL A 780 4.83 15.40 -15.97
C VAL A 780 4.72 14.81 -14.57
N VAL A 781 5.72 14.02 -14.18
CA VAL A 781 5.88 13.50 -12.81
C VAL A 781 7.14 14.14 -12.24
N MET A 782 6.99 14.88 -11.14
CA MET A 782 8.13 15.50 -10.44
C MET A 782 8.46 14.69 -9.19
N GLN A 783 9.70 14.24 -9.10
CA GLN A 783 10.23 13.63 -7.88
C GLN A 783 11.19 14.63 -7.21
N LEU A 784 10.90 14.98 -5.96
CA LEU A 784 11.79 15.77 -5.12
C LEU A 784 12.61 14.80 -4.25
N VAL A 785 13.93 14.94 -4.25
CA VAL A 785 14.83 14.08 -3.46
C VAL A 785 14.66 14.30 -1.94
N THR A 786 14.17 15.47 -1.53
CA THR A 786 13.75 15.75 -0.15
C THR A 786 12.40 16.48 -0.18
N THR A 787 11.38 15.88 0.44
CA THR A 787 10.03 16.46 0.51
C THR A 787 9.86 17.44 1.67
N ALA A 788 10.88 17.59 2.53
CA ALA A 788 10.80 18.26 3.84
C ALA A 788 9.62 17.77 4.70
N GLU A 789 9.06 16.60 4.40
CA GLU A 789 7.81 16.07 4.98
C GLU A 789 7.93 15.88 6.49
N SER A 790 9.02 15.31 6.98
CA SER A 790 9.24 15.19 8.43
C SER A 790 9.34 16.54 9.16
N ILE A 791 9.68 17.62 8.44
CA ILE A 791 9.73 18.98 9.00
C ILE A 791 8.33 19.61 8.95
N LEU A 792 7.59 19.40 7.85
CA LEU A 792 6.20 19.78 7.73
C LEU A 792 5.37 19.09 8.83
N ASP A 793 5.53 17.78 9.02
CA ASP A 793 4.88 17.01 10.09
C ASP A 793 5.21 17.55 11.47
N ARG A 794 6.48 17.90 11.72
CA ARG A 794 6.90 18.49 13.00
C ARG A 794 6.28 19.87 13.21
N ARG A 795 6.21 20.70 12.17
CA ARG A 795 5.58 22.03 12.20
C ARG A 795 4.09 21.86 12.46
N LEU A 796 3.39 21.07 11.65
CA LEU A 796 1.96 20.75 11.80
C LEU A 796 1.67 20.18 13.20
N GLY A 797 2.57 19.34 13.74
CA GLY A 797 2.47 18.80 15.09
C GLY A 797 2.70 19.81 16.22
N ALA A 798 3.39 20.92 15.93
CA ALA A 798 3.64 22.02 16.87
C ALA A 798 2.59 23.14 16.81
N LEU A 799 1.79 23.20 15.74
CA LEU A 799 0.71 24.18 15.60
C LEU A 799 -0.40 23.96 16.65
N SER A 800 -0.85 25.05 17.25
CA SER A 800 -2.06 25.09 18.06
C SER A 800 -3.33 24.86 17.22
N PRO A 801 -4.49 24.54 17.84
CA PRO A 801 -5.76 24.41 17.13
C PRO A 801 -6.14 25.66 16.32
N ASP A 802 -5.80 26.85 16.81
CA ASP A 802 -6.10 28.12 16.15
C ASP A 802 -5.16 28.35 14.94
N GLU A 803 -3.86 28.06 15.06
CA GLU A 803 -2.90 28.13 13.93
C GLU A 803 -3.14 27.05 12.87
N ARG A 804 -3.80 25.94 13.23
CA ARG A 804 -4.26 24.95 12.24
C ARG A 804 -5.51 25.39 11.49
N ALA A 805 -6.35 26.24 12.09
CA ALA A 805 -7.57 26.72 11.48
C ALA A 805 -7.28 27.81 10.42
N ASP A 806 -6.25 28.64 10.66
CA ASP A 806 -5.70 29.60 9.69
C ASP A 806 -4.24 29.23 9.36
N LEU A 807 -4.09 28.30 8.43
CA LEU A 807 -2.81 27.68 8.11
C LEU A 807 -1.88 28.64 7.35
N GLU A 808 -1.01 29.35 8.07
CA GLU A 808 0.06 30.17 7.49
C GLU A 808 1.40 29.45 7.64
N ILE A 809 1.83 28.72 6.60
CA ILE A 809 3.10 27.99 6.60
C ILE A 809 4.04 28.63 5.58
N ASP A 810 5.07 29.35 6.05
CA ASP A 810 6.16 29.82 5.19
C ASP A 810 7.27 28.76 5.14
N LEU A 811 7.37 28.06 4.01
CA LEU A 811 8.44 27.06 3.77
C LEU A 811 9.72 27.69 3.20
N SER A 812 9.86 29.02 3.25
CA SER A 812 11.06 29.70 2.77
C SER A 812 12.30 29.34 3.59
N PRO A 813 13.51 29.53 3.03
CA PRO A 813 14.75 29.37 3.77
C PRO A 813 14.81 30.20 5.06
N ARG A 814 13.99 31.25 5.22
CA ARG A 814 13.96 32.11 6.42
C ARG A 814 13.39 31.39 7.63
N GLU A 815 12.39 30.54 7.42
CA GLU A 815 11.75 29.73 8.46
C GLU A 815 12.48 28.41 8.75
N TYR A 816 13.48 28.10 7.93
CA TYR A 816 14.22 26.86 7.91
C TYR A 816 15.51 26.88 8.78
N VAL A 817 16.04 28.08 9.04
CA VAL A 817 17.32 28.33 9.75
C VAL A 817 17.15 28.39 11.26
#